data_AF-A0A945MJJ8-F1
#
_entry.id   AF-A0A945MJJ8-F1
#
_cell.length_a   1.000
_cell.length_b   1.000
_cell.length_c   1.000
_cell.angle_alpha   90.00
_cell.angle_beta   90.00
_cell.angle_gamma   90.00
#
_symmetry.space_group_name_H-M   'P 1'
#
loop_
_entity.id
_entity.type
_entity.pdbx_description
1 polymer ?
#
loop_
_entity_poly.entity_id
_entity_poly.type
_entity_poly.pdbx_seq_one_letter_code
_entity_poly.pdbx_strand_id
1 'polypeptide(L)'
;MMRISNCTAALIAVALLVLVADISAQVDYGNRLGRRVGGRNTYSAAGVSIEIGSLDPTVQRWYLPQELFSEYGRRQWEQTNYAQDSYLRYIDRNQEGFYFYDSFGELITRGRLVYDWRQRQPQTFEASEITKPGFYASWFNRLVIASDQGGDYSYSIMIGDEIGTTLTPMTFRKSGFNGVVISAASTDVEITGLFSRISNPIIDIDGEIPTRPASHFTNLMAGRVEAAVSNSLTLGATFVNAHNGTGARASFEDNPFKGLLTGGQIDQRQTLLVVKLSDDSPEDGTGGAVLFSDDIEISTTLMRPVEGAEGVELVARDTVITGSSIGFRGTREGGSVRDGFLTADGPESITLKYVLTGTEDNEEISLRLRLQQGLGLTLSEAEDVVTAIRNVRVRLVVANDYRVEVASDRQVNNVGQPQFLIVSQAPGNIRNRLNQREVIFDYGLPTANQIFGVTAELRDFHGFDFYGEFNVNNQYRKYPSVNSKKRPSITGIVDDARALGWMANLSKKTGVWHFFAEAFGMDENYSTSVRPVNGRGVVDYSPEATNRIYDFVDDNDDNDRHPDQLRFNQGSLVPIPGQQFRVRPEGIGDPAVFPGYDENGDFLSDFNQNSNGDRQNYFPDYDEPFLRYNIDRPDFLFGMDLNNNGWVDRFENDDTPDYPYKRDHWGHNVYGSVEVSPEIKLTVGRLDEEMRGADRQNQTTYGIFTFEMNMPRVGRVRTYNMLKRAEDTIHDHLSQWILPRPQFGNPVETSGRNEAVVDLLAAEDTWINTFATDWQYTSPRRWGMRHRFKWDLWKQRNVEVELLRDDLLEVVLDEEGVPVVAFDPLGPDGRNGRETSSFVGLINKADYMLPLGRFTISPKVKSEFLRVMPFSRSAGKQHSWDVLLFLQARFPLMRTTHIEVGVEQRQFANLIGDEAEMAPGTLSGDFRGTVLAVQLTNTRPYLGYNLTSQLGVRFDRRSLEVVEQDRESRTAGVAFISIFAGF
;
A
#
# COMPACT_ATOMS: atom_id res chain seq x y z
N MET A 1 74.27 18.98 33.72
CA MET A 1 73.56 18.59 34.96
C MET A 1 72.31 17.82 34.53
N MET A 2 72.34 16.49 34.38
CA MET A 2 72.43 15.39 35.38
C MET A 2 71.05 15.11 36.03
N ARG A 3 70.30 14.12 35.47
CA ARG A 3 69.85 12.81 36.04
C ARG A 3 69.01 12.92 37.35
N ILE A 4 67.92 12.18 37.54
CA ILE A 4 67.82 10.75 38.00
C ILE A 4 66.30 10.40 37.93
N SER A 5 65.80 9.42 37.17
CA SER A 5 65.79 7.93 37.23
C SER A 5 64.79 7.29 38.20
N ASN A 6 63.91 6.49 37.60
CA ASN A 6 63.01 5.49 38.19
C ASN A 6 63.73 4.30 38.83
N CYS A 7 62.90 3.48 39.51
CA CYS A 7 63.10 2.07 39.88
C CYS A 7 64.02 1.86 41.09
N THR A 8 63.74 0.97 42.06
CA THR A 8 62.78 -0.12 42.22
C THR A 8 62.97 -0.54 43.68
N ALA A 9 61.89 -0.66 44.44
CA ALA A 9 61.30 -1.96 44.76
C ALA A 9 62.19 -2.83 45.65
N ALA A 10 61.56 -3.26 46.73
CA ALA A 10 61.99 -4.32 47.60
C ALA A 10 63.28 -3.94 48.35
N LEU A 11 63.26 -4.01 49.65
CA LEU A 11 63.15 -5.30 50.26
C LEU A 11 62.80 -5.01 51.70
N ILE A 12 61.86 -5.81 52.19
CA ILE A 12 62.07 -6.54 53.42
C ILE A 12 62.40 -5.59 54.56
N ALA A 13 61.45 -5.35 55.41
CA ALA A 13 61.10 -6.42 56.30
C ALA A 13 59.88 -5.88 57.03
N VAL A 14 58.96 -6.76 57.38
CA VAL A 14 58.82 -6.98 58.83
C VAL A 14 58.39 -5.66 59.44
N ALA A 15 57.16 -5.23 59.18
CA ALA A 15 55.98 -6.02 59.54
C ALA A 15 56.05 -6.45 61.01
N LEU A 16 54.87 -6.57 61.58
CA LEU A 16 54.63 -7.22 62.87
C LEU A 16 55.16 -6.34 63.99
N LEU A 17 54.31 -5.57 64.66
CA LEU A 17 53.33 -6.08 65.63
C LEU A 17 52.70 -4.78 66.20
N VAL A 18 51.40 -4.53 66.35
CA VAL A 18 50.24 -5.36 66.68
C VAL A 18 49.01 -4.51 66.35
N LEU A 19 48.03 -5.05 65.63
CA LEU A 19 46.68 -5.23 66.16
C LEU A 19 45.86 -6.08 65.19
N VAL A 20 45.41 -7.19 65.77
CA VAL A 20 44.68 -8.31 65.20
C VAL A 20 43.18 -8.07 65.38
N ALA A 21 42.40 -8.74 64.51
CA ALA A 21 40.94 -8.95 64.52
C ALA A 21 40.10 -7.76 64.00
N ASP A 22 39.18 -7.90 63.06
CA ASP A 22 38.33 -9.06 62.78
C ASP A 22 38.35 -9.54 61.32
N ILE A 23 38.32 -10.86 61.24
CA ILE A 23 38.04 -11.67 60.06
C ILE A 23 36.56 -11.51 59.75
N SER A 24 36.24 -10.88 58.62
CA SER A 24 35.01 -11.19 57.89
C SER A 24 35.45 -12.01 56.68
N ALA A 25 35.22 -13.32 56.73
CA ALA A 25 35.39 -14.18 55.59
C ALA A 25 34.56 -13.61 54.43
N GLN A 26 35.24 -13.08 53.41
CA GLN A 26 34.60 -12.73 52.17
C GLN A 26 34.15 -14.04 51.54
N VAL A 27 32.83 -14.30 51.59
CA VAL A 27 32.20 -15.42 50.90
C VAL A 27 32.57 -15.30 49.43
N ASP A 28 33.28 -16.29 48.92
CA ASP A 28 33.66 -16.37 47.51
C ASP A 28 32.40 -16.73 46.71
N TYR A 29 31.73 -15.72 46.16
CA TYR A 29 30.52 -15.89 45.32
C TYR A 29 30.83 -16.41 43.91
N GLY A 30 32.04 -16.93 43.67
CA GLY A 30 32.46 -17.43 42.37
C GLY A 30 32.28 -16.41 41.25
N ASN A 31 32.03 -16.88 40.03
CA ASN A 31 31.87 -16.03 38.85
C ASN A 31 30.59 -15.16 38.85
N ARG A 32 29.75 -15.20 39.91
CA ARG A 32 28.46 -14.50 40.01
C ARG A 32 28.54 -13.00 40.27
N LEU A 33 29.72 -12.44 40.54
CA LEU A 33 29.93 -10.98 40.63
C LEU A 33 30.77 -10.42 39.47
N GLY A 34 31.11 -11.26 38.50
CA GLY A 34 32.01 -10.91 37.41
C GLY A 34 33.44 -10.69 37.92
N ARG A 35 34.42 -11.11 37.14
CA ARG A 35 35.81 -10.79 37.45
C ARG A 35 36.01 -9.31 37.12
N ARG A 36 36.52 -8.52 38.07
CA ARG A 36 36.81 -7.11 37.81
C ARG A 36 38.06 -7.01 36.94
N VAL A 37 37.87 -6.80 35.64
CA VAL A 37 38.96 -6.58 34.67
C VAL A 37 38.82 -5.16 34.14
N GLY A 38 39.81 -4.30 34.41
CA GLY A 38 39.79 -2.91 33.92
C GLY A 38 38.63 -2.04 34.43
N GLY A 39 38.08 -2.32 35.61
CA GLY A 39 36.99 -1.53 36.21
C GLY A 39 35.57 -1.98 35.85
N ARG A 40 35.40 -2.95 34.95
CA ARG A 40 34.13 -3.57 34.57
C ARG A 40 34.04 -4.99 35.15
N ASN A 41 32.84 -5.42 35.56
CA ASN A 41 32.60 -6.79 36.02
C ASN A 41 32.32 -7.67 34.80
N THR A 42 33.19 -8.62 34.48
CA THR A 42 33.06 -9.52 33.33
C THR A 42 32.66 -10.94 33.78
N TYR A 43 31.54 -11.47 33.30
CA TYR A 43 30.97 -12.75 33.74
C TYR A 43 31.23 -13.88 32.74
N SER A 44 32.39 -14.53 32.78
CA SER A 44 32.75 -15.57 31.79
C SER A 44 32.02 -16.90 32.02
N ALA A 45 31.63 -17.59 30.94
CA ALA A 45 31.24 -19.01 30.99
C ALA A 45 32.40 -19.88 31.53
N ALA A 46 32.24 -20.47 32.72
CA ALA A 46 33.20 -21.40 33.31
C ALA A 46 32.50 -22.71 33.70
N GLY A 47 33.26 -23.81 33.71
CA GLY A 47 32.79 -25.10 34.20
C GLY A 47 32.34 -25.06 35.66
N VAL A 48 31.65 -26.13 36.11
CA VAL A 48 31.05 -26.27 37.45
C VAL A 48 32.04 -25.85 38.54
N SER A 49 31.80 -24.71 39.18
CA SER A 49 32.59 -24.25 40.33
C SER A 49 32.07 -24.89 41.61
N ILE A 50 32.96 -25.49 42.39
CA ILE A 50 32.64 -26.09 43.70
C ILE A 50 32.56 -24.95 44.72
N GLU A 51 31.39 -24.67 45.30
CA GLU A 51 31.26 -23.67 46.38
C GLU A 51 31.99 -24.15 47.64
N ILE A 52 32.93 -23.35 48.14
CA ILE A 52 33.75 -23.68 49.32
C ILE A 52 32.88 -23.86 50.59
N GLY A 53 31.75 -23.16 50.69
CA GLY A 53 30.79 -23.34 51.80
C GLY A 53 30.05 -24.69 51.80
N SER A 54 30.12 -25.45 50.69
CA SER A 54 29.57 -26.81 50.60
C SER A 54 30.58 -27.91 50.99
N LEU A 55 31.83 -27.52 51.28
CA LEU A 55 32.92 -28.41 51.67
C LEU A 55 33.08 -28.55 53.20
N ASP A 56 32.15 -27.99 53.99
CA ASP A 56 32.14 -28.21 55.43
C ASP A 56 31.95 -29.71 55.73
N PRO A 57 32.77 -30.32 56.60
CA PRO A 57 32.68 -31.73 56.95
C PRO A 57 31.42 -31.99 57.76
N THR A 58 30.30 -32.11 57.07
CA THR A 58 28.99 -32.42 57.63
C THR A 58 28.56 -33.80 57.14
N VAL A 59 27.97 -34.59 58.04
CA VAL A 59 27.37 -35.91 57.69
C VAL A 59 26.08 -35.72 56.87
N GLN A 60 25.65 -34.47 56.68
CA GLN A 60 24.44 -34.08 55.99
C GLN A 60 24.58 -34.29 54.48
N ARG A 61 23.68 -35.10 53.90
CA ARG A 61 23.60 -35.31 52.46
C ARG A 61 22.87 -34.11 51.82
N TRP A 62 23.49 -33.52 50.81
CA TRP A 62 22.85 -32.48 50.00
C TRP A 62 21.93 -33.13 48.96
N TYR A 63 20.63 -32.85 49.05
CA TYR A 63 19.62 -33.38 48.11
C TYR A 63 19.11 -32.32 47.11
N LEU A 64 19.52 -31.06 47.25
CA LEU A 64 19.20 -29.96 46.34
C LEU A 64 20.47 -29.51 45.58
N PRO A 65 20.37 -29.08 44.32
CA PRO A 65 21.44 -28.39 43.61
C PRO A 65 22.02 -27.23 44.45
N GLN A 66 23.35 -27.10 44.48
CA GLN A 66 24.07 -26.10 45.29
C GLN A 66 23.59 -24.65 45.01
N GLU A 67 23.23 -24.37 43.76
CA GLU A 67 22.74 -23.07 43.29
C GLU A 67 21.42 -22.62 43.97
N LEU A 68 20.52 -23.57 44.32
CA LEU A 68 19.24 -23.24 44.97
C LEU A 68 19.42 -22.80 46.43
N PHE A 69 20.46 -23.31 47.09
CA PHE A 69 20.79 -22.94 48.46
C PHE A 69 21.37 -21.52 48.53
N SER A 70 22.24 -21.15 47.57
CA SER A 70 22.86 -19.82 47.55
C SER A 70 21.97 -18.71 46.98
N GLU A 71 21.11 -19.00 45.99
CA GLU A 71 20.29 -17.98 45.31
C GLU A 71 18.98 -17.65 46.04
N TYR A 72 18.30 -18.65 46.62
CA TYR A 72 17.00 -18.46 47.28
C TYR A 72 17.07 -18.58 48.81
N GLY A 73 18.28 -18.77 49.36
CA GLY A 73 18.51 -18.97 50.79
C GLY A 73 17.82 -20.20 51.36
N ARG A 74 17.34 -21.13 50.51
CA ARG A 74 16.44 -22.21 50.92
C ARG A 74 17.21 -23.27 51.69
N ARG A 75 16.99 -23.35 53.01
CA ARG A 75 17.64 -24.36 53.85
C ARG A 75 16.76 -25.60 53.95
N GLN A 76 17.35 -26.79 53.80
CA GLN A 76 16.59 -28.06 53.84
C GLN A 76 15.89 -28.31 55.19
N TRP A 77 16.32 -27.65 56.26
CA TRP A 77 15.81 -27.78 57.61
C TRP A 77 14.89 -26.64 58.05
N GLU A 78 14.64 -25.65 57.19
CA GLU A 78 13.69 -24.58 57.50
C GLU A 78 12.25 -25.09 57.37
N GLN A 79 11.45 -24.83 58.39
CA GLN A 79 10.03 -25.15 58.40
C GLN A 79 9.32 -24.26 57.39
N THR A 80 8.59 -24.86 56.45
CA THR A 80 7.75 -24.11 55.50
C THR A 80 6.45 -23.69 56.20
N ASN A 81 6.27 -22.39 56.46
CA ASN A 81 5.08 -21.84 57.11
C ASN A 81 4.37 -20.84 56.18
N TYR A 82 3.36 -21.30 55.45
CA TYR A 82 2.64 -20.46 54.49
C TYR A 82 1.69 -19.42 55.11
N ALA A 83 1.64 -19.35 56.43
CA ALA A 83 0.93 -18.29 57.16
C ALA A 83 1.82 -17.08 57.47
N GLN A 84 3.15 -17.23 57.41
CA GLN A 84 4.13 -16.14 57.54
C GLN A 84 4.79 -15.79 56.20
N ASP A 85 5.10 -16.79 55.37
CA ASP A 85 5.65 -16.62 54.03
C ASP A 85 4.60 -16.98 52.98
N SER A 86 4.53 -16.24 51.87
CA SER A 86 3.61 -16.62 50.79
C SER A 86 4.01 -17.96 50.17
N TYR A 87 3.04 -18.82 49.84
CA TYR A 87 3.32 -20.03 49.06
C TYR A 87 3.91 -19.63 47.70
N LEU A 88 5.20 -19.89 47.54
CA LEU A 88 5.85 -19.87 46.23
C LEU A 88 5.74 -21.28 45.66
N ARG A 89 5.13 -21.39 44.47
CA ARG A 89 5.14 -22.63 43.67
C ARG A 89 6.59 -23.10 43.51
N TYR A 90 6.82 -24.40 43.36
CA TYR A 90 8.16 -24.92 43.00
C TYR A 90 8.78 -23.98 41.97
N ILE A 91 9.94 -23.40 42.29
CA ILE A 91 10.73 -22.62 41.34
C ILE A 91 11.16 -23.64 40.30
N ASP A 92 10.30 -23.83 39.31
CA ASP A 92 10.62 -24.66 38.18
C ASP A 92 11.76 -23.93 37.48
N ARG A 93 12.94 -24.55 37.42
CA ARG A 93 14.07 -23.97 36.68
C ARG A 93 13.66 -23.59 35.25
N ASN A 94 12.66 -24.28 34.71
CA ASN A 94 12.07 -23.99 33.41
C ASN A 94 11.25 -22.69 33.37
N GLN A 95 10.75 -22.17 34.50
CA GLN A 95 10.04 -20.88 34.56
C GLN A 95 10.99 -19.68 34.49
N GLU A 96 12.20 -19.79 35.05
CA GLU A 96 13.23 -18.74 35.02
C GLU A 96 13.99 -18.64 33.69
N GLY A 97 13.86 -19.66 32.85
CA GLY A 97 14.44 -19.70 31.51
C GLY A 97 15.94 -20.08 31.47
N PHE A 98 16.58 -19.74 30.36
CA PHE A 98 17.95 -20.12 29.99
C PHE A 98 18.95 -19.01 30.31
N TYR A 99 20.21 -19.38 30.53
CA TYR A 99 21.32 -18.43 30.59
C TYR A 99 21.70 -17.98 29.17
N PHE A 100 21.75 -16.67 28.95
CA PHE A 100 22.20 -16.07 27.70
C PHE A 100 23.55 -15.40 27.89
N TYR A 101 24.47 -15.68 26.98
CA TYR A 101 25.80 -15.10 26.95
C TYR A 101 25.98 -14.33 25.64
N ASP A 102 26.78 -13.27 25.68
CA ASP A 102 27.18 -12.55 24.49
C ASP A 102 28.26 -13.31 23.69
N SER A 103 28.70 -12.73 22.57
CA SER A 103 29.73 -13.35 21.71
C SER A 103 31.11 -13.43 22.36
N PHE A 104 31.35 -12.70 23.44
CA PHE A 104 32.59 -12.72 24.22
C PHE A 104 32.50 -13.67 25.43
N GLY A 105 31.36 -14.35 25.60
CA GLY A 105 31.12 -15.29 26.68
C GLY A 105 30.72 -14.61 28.00
N GLU A 106 30.36 -13.32 27.97
CA GLU A 106 29.83 -12.60 29.12
C GLU A 106 28.35 -12.91 29.34
N LEU A 107 27.95 -13.24 30.58
CA LEU A 107 26.56 -13.47 30.93
C LEU A 107 25.74 -12.17 30.76
N ILE A 108 24.75 -12.20 29.88
CA ILE A 108 23.78 -11.11 29.67
C ILE A 108 22.71 -11.17 30.75
N THR A 109 22.00 -12.31 30.82
CA THR A 109 20.88 -12.52 31.75
C THR A 109 20.49 -14.00 31.81
N ARG A 110 19.65 -14.36 32.80
CA ARG A 110 18.91 -15.62 32.85
C ARG A 110 17.44 -15.31 32.59
N GLY A 111 16.88 -15.84 31.50
CA GLY A 111 15.52 -15.48 31.08
C GLY A 111 15.03 -16.28 29.87
N ARG A 112 14.01 -15.76 29.17
CA ARG A 112 13.51 -16.35 27.92
C ARG A 112 13.96 -15.52 26.74
N LEU A 113 14.32 -16.18 25.64
CA LEU A 113 14.52 -15.50 24.36
C LEU A 113 13.16 -15.02 23.89
N VAL A 114 13.04 -13.74 23.51
CA VAL A 114 11.78 -13.15 23.04
C VAL A 114 11.81 -12.91 21.54
N TYR A 115 12.97 -12.53 21.01
CA TYR A 115 13.22 -12.37 19.58
C TYR A 115 14.71 -12.59 19.32
N ASP A 116 15.04 -13.21 18.20
CA ASP A 116 16.42 -13.35 17.74
C ASP A 116 16.43 -13.42 16.22
N TRP A 117 17.24 -12.59 15.58
CA TRP A 117 17.49 -12.68 14.14
C TRP A 117 18.99 -12.80 13.93
N ARG A 118 19.39 -13.90 13.30
CA ARG A 118 20.78 -14.22 13.00
C ARG A 118 20.97 -14.37 11.51
N GLN A 119 22.10 -13.89 11.03
CA GLN A 119 22.59 -14.18 9.70
C GLN A 119 23.99 -14.77 9.83
N ARG A 120 24.17 -16.00 9.35
CA ARG A 120 25.41 -16.76 9.46
C ARG A 120 25.93 -17.05 8.07
N GLN A 121 27.13 -16.57 7.79
CA GLN A 121 27.79 -16.80 6.50
C GLN A 121 29.28 -17.10 6.72
N PRO A 122 29.89 -18.06 6.00
CA PRO A 122 29.26 -18.94 5.01
C PRO A 122 28.58 -20.15 5.68
N GLN A 123 27.27 -20.31 5.47
CA GLN A 123 26.54 -21.53 5.81
C GLN A 123 25.53 -21.83 4.70
N THR A 124 25.57 -23.03 4.13
CA THR A 124 24.69 -23.44 3.01
C THR A 124 23.25 -23.72 3.48
N PHE A 125 23.09 -24.05 4.76
CA PHE A 125 21.81 -24.23 5.46
C PHE A 125 21.75 -23.20 6.60
N GLU A 126 20.56 -22.72 6.95
CA GLU A 126 20.38 -21.79 8.09
C GLU A 126 21.13 -20.45 7.94
N ALA A 127 21.30 -19.99 6.70
CA ALA A 127 22.02 -18.75 6.41
C ALA A 127 21.41 -17.50 7.05
N SER A 128 20.08 -17.47 7.16
CA SER A 128 19.36 -16.53 8.02
C SER A 128 18.34 -17.27 8.88
N GLU A 129 18.30 -16.98 10.17
CA GLU A 129 17.40 -17.59 11.15
C GLU A 129 16.66 -16.48 11.90
N ILE A 130 15.33 -16.54 11.93
CA ILE A 130 14.50 -15.72 12.81
C ILE A 130 13.93 -16.65 13.87
N THR A 131 13.86 -16.20 15.12
CA THR A 131 13.20 -16.89 16.23
C THR A 131 12.17 -15.98 16.87
N LYS A 132 10.90 -16.41 16.82
CA LYS A 132 9.77 -15.78 17.52
C LYS A 132 9.05 -16.88 18.32
N PRO A 133 9.33 -17.03 19.63
CA PRO A 133 8.66 -18.03 20.45
C PRO A 133 7.23 -17.63 20.79
N GLY A 134 6.38 -18.60 21.17
CA GLY A 134 4.97 -18.35 21.52
C GLY A 134 4.75 -17.29 22.62
N PHE A 135 5.73 -17.05 23.49
CA PHE A 135 5.70 -15.96 24.47
C PHE A 135 5.72 -14.56 23.83
N TYR A 136 6.42 -14.36 22.70
CA TYR A 136 6.37 -13.11 21.93
C TYR A 136 4.96 -12.82 21.43
N ALA A 137 4.27 -13.85 20.90
CA ALA A 137 2.89 -13.71 20.41
C ALA A 137 1.88 -13.50 21.55
N SER A 138 1.97 -14.28 22.63
CA SER A 138 0.94 -14.33 23.66
C SER A 138 1.11 -13.28 24.77
N TRP A 139 2.34 -13.08 25.25
CA TRP A 139 2.59 -12.20 26.40
C TRP A 139 2.86 -10.76 25.96
N PHE A 140 3.67 -10.60 24.92
CA PHE A 140 4.02 -9.28 24.37
C PHE A 140 3.07 -8.83 23.25
N ASN A 141 2.07 -9.65 22.90
CA ASN A 141 1.13 -9.37 21.82
C ASN A 141 1.83 -8.92 20.51
N ARG A 142 2.94 -9.59 20.18
CA ARG A 142 3.76 -9.33 18.98
C ARG A 142 4.36 -7.92 18.91
N LEU A 143 4.55 -7.23 20.04
CA LEU A 143 5.20 -5.93 20.10
C LEU A 143 6.12 -5.83 21.32
N VAL A 144 7.39 -5.53 21.08
CA VAL A 144 8.39 -5.28 22.12
C VAL A 144 9.01 -3.91 21.88
N ILE A 145 9.02 -3.06 22.90
CA ILE A 145 9.63 -1.74 22.84
C ILE A 145 10.63 -1.63 23.99
N ALA A 146 11.85 -1.23 23.65
CA ALA A 146 12.87 -0.82 24.61
C ALA A 146 13.27 0.62 24.29
N SER A 147 13.29 1.49 25.28
CA SER A 147 13.64 2.90 25.10
C SER A 147 14.42 3.43 26.29
N ASP A 148 15.25 4.43 26.04
CA ASP A 148 16.00 5.14 27.07
C ASP A 148 16.15 6.62 26.69
N GLN A 149 16.34 7.48 27.69
CA GLN A 149 16.51 8.91 27.51
C GLN A 149 17.55 9.44 28.49
N GLY A 150 18.51 10.21 27.96
CA GLY A 150 19.57 10.82 28.75
C GLY A 150 20.01 12.16 28.19
N GLY A 151 19.83 13.23 28.97
CA GLY A 151 20.11 14.59 28.52
C GLY A 151 19.24 14.95 27.31
N ASP A 152 19.88 15.44 26.25
CA ASP A 152 19.23 15.83 24.99
C ASP A 152 19.02 14.63 24.04
N TYR A 153 19.45 13.42 24.41
CA TYR A 153 19.37 12.25 23.54
C TYR A 153 18.30 11.28 24.01
N SER A 154 17.55 10.72 23.07
CA SER A 154 16.64 9.62 23.30
C SER A 154 16.82 8.55 22.22
N TYR A 155 16.56 7.29 22.56
CA TYR A 155 16.44 6.25 21.56
C TYR A 155 15.36 5.23 21.93
N SER A 156 14.83 4.56 20.92
CA SER A 156 13.92 3.44 21.05
C SER A 156 14.26 2.36 20.03
N ILE A 157 14.05 1.10 20.44
CA ILE A 157 14.12 -0.09 19.61
C ILE A 157 12.78 -0.79 19.75
N MET A 158 12.08 -0.94 18.64
CA MET A 158 10.79 -1.58 18.55
C MET A 158 10.91 -2.81 17.66
N ILE A 159 10.33 -3.92 18.08
CA ILE A 159 10.25 -5.18 17.32
C ILE A 159 8.80 -5.59 17.28
N GLY A 160 8.24 -5.74 16.09
CA GLY A 160 6.82 -5.92 15.92
C GLY A 160 6.45 -6.63 14.63
N ASP A 161 5.26 -7.23 14.64
CA ASP A 161 4.72 -7.87 13.43
C ASP A 161 3.86 -6.94 12.57
N GLU A 162 3.36 -5.84 13.14
CA GLU A 162 2.43 -4.88 12.53
C GLU A 162 2.71 -3.47 13.07
N ILE A 163 3.83 -2.87 12.65
CA ILE A 163 4.26 -1.52 13.07
C ILE A 163 3.88 -0.51 11.97
N GLY A 164 3.01 0.46 12.28
CA GLY A 164 2.81 1.61 11.41
C GLY A 164 4.07 2.49 11.35
N THR A 165 4.65 2.69 10.16
CA THR A 165 5.89 3.47 10.03
C THR A 165 6.03 4.13 8.66
N THR A 166 6.54 5.36 8.66
CA THR A 166 6.76 6.16 7.46
C THR A 166 8.14 6.82 7.53
N LEU A 167 8.91 6.74 6.44
CA LEU A 167 10.14 7.52 6.25
C LEU A 167 9.86 8.74 5.36
N THR A 168 9.29 8.50 4.18
CA THR A 168 8.66 9.53 3.32
C THR A 168 7.50 8.90 2.58
N PRO A 169 6.52 9.69 2.11
CA PRO A 169 5.42 9.16 1.31
C PRO A 169 5.90 8.51 -0.01
N MET A 170 7.03 8.94 -0.59
CA MET A 170 7.50 8.38 -1.87
C MET A 170 8.56 7.26 -1.74
N THR A 171 9.06 6.95 -0.53
CA THR A 171 10.12 5.93 -0.36
C THR A 171 9.72 4.74 0.52
N PHE A 172 9.05 4.98 1.66
CA PHE A 172 8.64 3.93 2.59
C PHE A 172 7.50 4.42 3.49
N ARG A 173 6.33 3.77 3.40
CA ARG A 173 5.14 3.99 4.21
C ARG A 173 4.42 2.65 4.37
N LYS A 174 4.32 2.13 5.60
CA LYS A 174 3.67 0.84 5.89
C LYS A 174 2.60 1.00 6.95
N SER A 175 1.44 0.38 6.75
CA SER A 175 0.40 0.24 7.78
C SER A 175 0.81 -0.80 8.82
N GLY A 176 1.35 -1.94 8.36
CA GLY A 176 1.77 -3.06 9.18
C GLY A 176 3.18 -3.58 8.88
N PHE A 177 4.23 -2.85 9.27
CA PHE A 177 5.61 -3.30 9.08
C PHE A 177 5.98 -4.45 10.03
N ASN A 178 6.42 -5.58 9.48
CA ASN A 178 7.00 -6.70 10.23
C ASN A 178 8.53 -6.55 10.30
N GLY A 179 9.08 -6.25 11.47
CA GLY A 179 10.52 -6.11 11.62
C GLY A 179 10.98 -5.35 12.86
N VAL A 180 12.15 -4.74 12.74
CA VAL A 180 12.79 -3.94 13.77
C VAL A 180 12.82 -2.49 13.33
N VAL A 181 12.38 -1.58 14.21
CA VAL A 181 12.45 -0.13 14.04
C VAL A 181 13.34 0.43 15.15
N ILE A 182 14.36 1.17 14.77
CA ILE A 182 15.26 1.86 15.70
C ILE A 182 15.06 3.35 15.45
N SER A 183 14.75 4.11 16.49
CA SER A 183 14.69 5.56 16.42
C SER A 183 15.67 6.16 17.41
N ALA A 184 16.37 7.21 17.02
CA ALA A 184 17.22 7.99 17.89
C ALA A 184 17.01 9.47 17.58
N ALA A 185 16.88 10.29 18.62
CA ALA A 185 16.67 11.72 18.45
C ALA A 185 17.59 12.51 19.38
N SER A 186 17.94 13.70 18.93
CA SER A 186 18.64 14.76 19.65
C SER A 186 17.97 16.09 19.35
N THR A 187 18.47 17.20 19.89
CA THR A 187 17.91 18.54 19.63
C THR A 187 17.85 18.91 18.15
N ASP A 188 18.88 18.54 17.36
CA ASP A 188 19.02 18.99 15.97
C ASP A 188 18.98 17.85 14.94
N VAL A 189 19.04 16.59 15.39
CA VAL A 189 19.15 15.43 14.51
C VAL A 189 18.23 14.31 14.96
N GLU A 190 17.48 13.76 14.01
CA GLU A 190 16.63 12.59 14.17
C GLU A 190 17.07 11.49 13.20
N ILE A 191 17.06 10.24 13.66
CA ILE A 191 17.48 9.07 12.91
C ILE A 191 16.47 7.96 13.11
N THR A 192 15.99 7.38 12.02
CA THR A 192 15.16 6.18 12.02
C THR A 192 15.81 5.12 11.15
N GLY A 193 15.86 3.87 11.63
CA GLY A 193 16.37 2.72 10.90
C GLY A 193 15.39 1.56 10.95
N LEU A 194 15.17 0.89 9.82
CA LEU A 194 14.26 -0.24 9.66
C LEU A 194 15.03 -1.47 9.18
N PHE A 195 14.76 -2.63 9.75
CA PHE A 195 15.37 -3.90 9.33
C PHE A 195 14.34 -5.03 9.36
N SER A 196 14.26 -5.80 8.27
CA SER A 196 13.38 -6.97 8.20
C SER A 196 13.91 -8.03 7.22
N ARG A 197 13.56 -9.29 7.48
CA ARG A 197 13.62 -10.35 6.46
C ARG A 197 12.22 -10.53 5.88
N ILE A 198 11.96 -9.80 4.80
CA ILE A 198 10.64 -9.76 4.16
C ILE A 198 10.25 -11.09 3.49
N SER A 199 11.24 -11.93 3.16
CA SER A 199 10.98 -13.34 2.80
C SER A 199 10.87 -14.22 4.06
N ASN A 200 9.78 -14.96 4.23
CA ASN A 200 9.59 -15.86 5.38
C ASN A 200 9.78 -15.17 6.77
N PRO A 201 9.09 -14.06 7.09
CA PRO A 201 9.29 -13.27 8.32
C PRO A 201 8.86 -13.93 9.65
N ILE A 202 8.28 -15.14 9.63
CA ILE A 202 7.55 -15.78 10.76
C ILE A 202 6.36 -14.93 11.20
N ILE A 203 5.18 -15.33 10.76
CA ILE A 203 3.90 -14.67 11.06
C ILE A 203 3.03 -15.57 11.92
N ASP A 204 2.91 -16.84 11.50
CA ASP A 204 2.30 -17.88 12.31
C ASP A 204 3.35 -18.45 13.27
N ILE A 205 3.18 -18.16 14.56
CA ILE A 205 4.14 -18.51 15.60
C ILE A 205 3.71 -19.83 16.21
N ASP A 206 4.43 -20.89 15.83
CA ASP A 206 4.31 -22.21 16.42
C ASP A 206 5.19 -22.29 17.68
N GLY A 207 4.59 -22.68 18.81
CA GLY A 207 5.31 -22.88 20.06
C GLY A 207 6.31 -24.04 20.02
N GLU A 208 6.11 -25.02 19.13
CA GLU A 208 7.00 -26.17 18.96
C GLU A 208 8.16 -25.87 18.00
N ILE A 209 7.96 -24.97 17.03
CA ILE A 209 8.95 -24.60 16.01
C ILE A 209 9.11 -23.06 15.97
N PRO A 210 9.74 -22.47 17.02
CA PRO A 210 9.84 -21.02 17.15
C PRO A 210 10.86 -20.39 16.18
N THR A 211 11.74 -21.19 15.58
CA THR A 211 12.85 -20.74 14.72
C THR A 211 12.61 -21.17 13.28
N ARG A 212 12.69 -20.23 12.32
CA ARG A 212 12.60 -20.51 10.88
C ARG A 212 13.89 -20.14 10.14
N PRO A 213 14.70 -21.13 9.74
CA PRO A 213 15.88 -20.91 8.92
C PRO A 213 15.53 -20.70 7.43
N ALA A 214 16.40 -19.98 6.72
CA ALA A 214 16.30 -19.75 5.28
C ALA A 214 17.70 -19.74 4.63
N SER A 215 17.89 -20.53 3.56
CA SER A 215 19.11 -20.52 2.73
C SER A 215 19.07 -19.46 1.62
N HIS A 216 17.86 -19.05 1.23
CA HIS A 216 17.55 -17.99 0.29
C HIS A 216 16.59 -17.04 0.96
N PHE A 217 16.89 -15.75 0.91
CA PHE A 217 16.10 -14.74 1.57
C PHE A 217 16.16 -13.40 0.84
N THR A 218 15.18 -12.55 1.09
CA THR A 218 15.16 -11.15 0.72
C THR A 218 15.12 -10.34 2.01
N ASN A 219 16.13 -9.52 2.21
CA ASN A 219 16.21 -8.61 3.35
C ASN A 219 15.79 -7.21 2.89
N LEU A 220 15.15 -6.49 3.80
CA LEU A 220 14.89 -5.07 3.71
C LEU A 220 15.72 -4.36 4.77
N MET A 221 16.39 -3.29 4.35
CA MET A 221 16.91 -2.29 5.25
C MET A 221 16.47 -0.92 4.76
N ALA A 222 16.14 -0.04 5.69
CA ALA A 222 15.86 1.34 5.36
C ALA A 222 16.34 2.27 6.48
N GLY A 223 16.52 3.54 6.16
CA GLY A 223 16.79 4.53 7.18
C GLY A 223 16.57 5.94 6.68
N ARG A 224 16.27 6.83 7.62
CA ARG A 224 16.09 8.27 7.43
C ARG A 224 16.94 8.99 8.46
N VAL A 225 17.60 10.06 8.03
CA VAL A 225 18.27 11.01 8.91
C VAL A 225 17.74 12.39 8.57
N GLU A 226 17.31 13.13 9.58
CA GLU A 226 16.88 14.53 9.46
C GLU A 226 17.76 15.40 10.34
N ALA A 227 18.17 16.55 9.81
CA ALA A 227 18.99 17.51 10.50
C ALA A 227 18.43 18.93 10.35
N ALA A 228 18.14 19.58 11.47
CA ALA A 228 17.82 21.00 11.53
C ALA A 228 19.12 21.81 11.35
N VAL A 229 19.38 22.29 10.14
CA VAL A 229 20.61 23.04 9.79
C VAL A 229 20.54 24.48 10.30
N SER A 230 19.32 25.03 10.41
CA SER A 230 19.04 26.34 11.00
C SER A 230 17.60 26.38 11.53
N ASN A 231 17.21 27.48 12.19
CA ASN A 231 15.84 27.66 12.69
C ASN A 231 14.75 27.56 11.61
N SER A 232 15.10 27.74 10.33
CA SER A 232 14.17 27.70 9.21
C SER A 232 14.39 26.54 8.26
N LEU A 233 15.55 25.85 8.28
CA LEU A 233 15.91 24.85 7.27
C LEU A 233 16.19 23.50 7.92
N THR A 234 15.44 22.49 7.49
CA THR A 234 15.65 21.07 7.81
C THR A 234 15.99 20.32 6.53
N LEU A 235 17.04 19.49 6.58
CA LEU A 235 17.42 18.60 5.48
C LEU A 235 17.25 17.15 5.93
N GLY A 236 16.70 16.32 5.06
CA GLY A 236 16.56 14.89 5.27
C GLY A 236 17.23 14.08 4.18
N ALA A 237 17.74 12.90 4.54
CA ALA A 237 18.22 11.89 3.61
C ALA A 237 17.59 10.55 3.95
N THR A 238 17.06 9.86 2.95
CA THR A 238 16.40 8.56 3.10
C THR A 238 17.08 7.53 2.20
N PHE A 239 17.19 6.30 2.69
CA PHE A 239 17.70 5.18 1.94
C PHE A 239 16.83 3.96 2.20
N VAL A 240 16.35 3.31 1.15
CA VAL A 240 15.56 2.08 1.23
C VAL A 240 16.21 1.05 0.31
N ASN A 241 16.42 -0.17 0.80
CA ASN A 241 17.01 -1.23 0.01
C ASN A 241 16.42 -2.59 0.38
N ALA A 242 15.75 -3.22 -0.58
CA ALA A 242 15.42 -4.62 -0.50
C ALA A 242 16.29 -5.42 -1.48
N HIS A 243 16.93 -6.49 -1.00
CA HIS A 243 17.86 -7.26 -1.81
C HIS A 243 17.83 -8.74 -1.45
N ASN A 244 18.06 -9.57 -2.47
CA ASN A 244 18.17 -11.02 -2.32
C ASN A 244 19.55 -11.40 -1.77
N GLY A 245 19.56 -12.37 -0.86
CA GLY A 245 20.75 -12.93 -0.23
C GLY A 245 20.75 -14.45 -0.27
N THR A 246 21.95 -15.02 -0.15
CA THR A 246 22.16 -16.46 -0.01
C THR A 246 23.35 -16.73 0.91
N GLY A 247 23.34 -17.88 1.60
CA GLY A 247 24.44 -18.30 2.47
C GLY A 247 25.66 -18.90 1.76
N ALA A 248 25.64 -19.00 0.43
CA ALA A 248 26.74 -19.54 -0.36
C ALA A 248 28.01 -18.69 -0.21
N ARG A 249 29.19 -19.32 -0.08
CA ARG A 249 30.49 -18.62 0.08
C ARG A 249 30.80 -17.59 -1.02
N ALA A 250 30.25 -17.76 -2.23
CA ALA A 250 30.37 -16.80 -3.33
C ALA A 250 29.68 -15.44 -3.05
N SER A 251 28.83 -15.35 -2.02
CA SER A 251 28.15 -14.11 -1.60
C SER A 251 29.12 -13.02 -1.12
N PHE A 252 30.33 -13.37 -0.68
CA PHE A 252 31.31 -12.44 -0.12
C PHE A 252 32.09 -11.63 -1.16
N GLU A 253 32.10 -12.06 -2.43
CA GLU A 253 32.87 -11.39 -3.49
C GLU A 253 32.09 -10.27 -4.18
N ASP A 254 30.79 -10.14 -3.87
CA ASP A 254 29.84 -9.28 -4.57
C ASP A 254 29.21 -8.26 -3.62
N ASN A 255 28.64 -7.17 -4.16
CA ASN A 255 28.04 -6.12 -3.31
C ASN A 255 26.65 -6.56 -2.77
N PRO A 256 26.46 -6.64 -1.43
CA PRO A 256 25.21 -7.13 -0.85
C PRO A 256 24.01 -6.22 -1.14
N PHE A 257 24.19 -4.89 -1.22
CA PHE A 257 23.10 -3.93 -1.47
C PHE A 257 22.51 -4.03 -2.89
N LYS A 258 23.25 -4.64 -3.82
CA LYS A 258 22.79 -4.88 -5.21
C LYS A 258 22.11 -6.23 -5.39
N GLY A 259 22.04 -7.00 -4.30
CA GLY A 259 21.45 -8.33 -4.26
C GLY A 259 22.25 -9.39 -5.00
N LEU A 260 21.88 -10.63 -4.72
CA LEU A 260 22.47 -11.83 -5.30
C LEU A 260 21.38 -12.66 -5.98
N LEU A 261 21.75 -13.40 -7.01
CA LEU A 261 20.89 -14.46 -7.49
C LEU A 261 20.94 -15.63 -6.51
N THR A 262 19.77 -16.17 -6.21
CA THR A 262 19.61 -17.29 -5.30
C THR A 262 19.78 -18.62 -6.04
N GLY A 263 19.98 -19.71 -5.29
CA GLY A 263 20.24 -21.03 -5.86
C GLY A 263 19.16 -21.48 -6.85
N GLY A 264 17.88 -21.22 -6.54
CA GLY A 264 16.77 -21.55 -7.44
C GLY A 264 16.68 -20.69 -8.71
N GLN A 265 17.31 -19.51 -8.75
CA GLN A 265 17.40 -18.68 -9.97
C GLN A 265 18.55 -19.08 -10.89
N ILE A 266 19.50 -19.89 -10.39
CA ILE A 266 20.70 -20.35 -11.11
C ILE A 266 20.85 -21.87 -11.08
N ASP A 267 19.77 -22.61 -10.82
CA ASP A 267 19.76 -24.07 -10.76
C ASP A 267 19.96 -24.70 -12.16
N GLN A 268 19.56 -23.97 -13.20
CA GLN A 268 19.68 -24.36 -14.60
C GLN A 268 20.20 -23.19 -15.43
N ARG A 269 20.99 -23.48 -16.48
CA ARG A 269 21.47 -22.45 -17.42
C ARG A 269 20.35 -21.89 -18.28
N GLN A 270 20.36 -20.58 -18.52
CA GLN A 270 19.46 -19.96 -19.49
C GLN A 270 19.69 -20.53 -20.89
N THR A 271 18.61 -20.92 -21.56
CA THR A 271 18.63 -21.48 -22.92
C THR A 271 17.91 -20.60 -23.93
N LEU A 272 16.99 -19.75 -23.48
CA LEU A 272 16.13 -18.93 -24.33
C LEU A 272 16.07 -17.49 -23.81
N LEU A 273 16.18 -16.53 -24.72
CA LEU A 273 15.86 -15.13 -24.49
C LEU A 273 14.85 -14.68 -25.55
N VAL A 274 13.79 -14.01 -25.12
CA VAL A 274 12.74 -13.52 -26.00
C VAL A 274 12.55 -12.04 -25.75
N VAL A 275 12.61 -11.23 -26.81
CA VAL A 275 12.29 -9.80 -26.76
C VAL A 275 11.01 -9.58 -27.54
N LYS A 276 10.06 -8.85 -26.95
CA LYS A 276 8.78 -8.51 -27.58
C LYS A 276 8.71 -7.01 -27.76
N LEU A 277 8.26 -6.59 -28.94
CA LEU A 277 7.95 -5.21 -29.28
C LEU A 277 6.47 -5.14 -29.60
N SER A 278 5.74 -4.26 -28.93
CA SER A 278 4.33 -3.99 -29.18
C SER A 278 4.08 -2.49 -29.22
N ASP A 279 2.87 -2.11 -29.60
CA ASP A 279 2.33 -0.78 -29.36
C ASP A 279 2.24 -0.49 -27.84
N ASP A 280 2.54 0.73 -27.41
CA ASP A 280 2.32 1.17 -26.02
C ASP A 280 0.89 1.71 -25.82
N SER A 281 0.30 2.30 -26.88
CA SER A 281 -1.09 2.78 -26.93
C SER A 281 -1.95 1.95 -27.92
N PRO A 282 -2.12 0.63 -27.72
CA PRO A 282 -2.73 -0.25 -28.71
C PRO A 282 -4.20 0.08 -29.05
N GLU A 283 -4.87 0.89 -28.23
CA GLU A 283 -6.27 1.28 -28.38
C GLU A 283 -6.54 2.12 -29.63
N ASP A 284 -5.54 2.86 -30.13
CA ASP A 284 -5.69 3.68 -31.33
C ASP A 284 -5.61 2.86 -32.65
N GLY A 285 -5.14 1.62 -32.56
CA GLY A 285 -4.98 0.69 -33.66
C GLY A 285 -3.94 1.08 -34.73
N THR A 286 -3.14 2.13 -34.53
CA THR A 286 -2.22 2.66 -35.55
C THR A 286 -0.95 3.29 -34.96
N GLY A 287 0.19 3.05 -35.60
CA GLY A 287 1.42 3.78 -35.28
C GLY A 287 2.21 3.20 -34.12
N GLY A 288 2.12 1.88 -33.93
CA GLY A 288 2.87 1.15 -32.92
C GLY A 288 4.32 0.87 -33.33
N ALA A 289 4.95 -0.09 -32.64
CA ALA A 289 6.38 -0.32 -32.71
C ALA A 289 6.92 -0.61 -34.12
N VAL A 290 7.94 0.13 -34.54
CA VAL A 290 8.69 -0.11 -35.78
C VAL A 290 10.10 -0.59 -35.46
N LEU A 291 10.48 -1.76 -35.98
CA LEU A 291 11.83 -2.33 -35.83
C LEU A 291 12.66 -2.12 -37.11
N PHE A 292 13.75 -1.35 -37.00
CA PHE A 292 14.71 -1.12 -38.08
C PHE A 292 15.83 -2.15 -38.10
N SER A 293 16.42 -2.43 -36.93
CA SER A 293 17.49 -3.40 -36.80
C SER A 293 17.59 -3.96 -35.38
N ASP A 294 18.06 -5.20 -35.28
CA ASP A 294 18.39 -5.88 -34.04
C ASP A 294 19.79 -6.50 -34.11
N ASP A 295 20.51 -6.47 -32.99
CA ASP A 295 21.74 -7.23 -32.76
C ASP A 295 21.87 -7.61 -31.28
N ILE A 296 22.79 -8.54 -30.99
CA ILE A 296 23.01 -9.08 -29.64
C ILE A 296 24.52 -9.16 -29.37
N GLU A 297 24.97 -8.71 -28.20
CA GLU A 297 26.36 -8.88 -27.74
C GLU A 297 26.41 -9.84 -26.58
N ILE A 298 27.33 -10.80 -26.66
CA ILE A 298 27.46 -11.88 -25.68
C ILE A 298 28.82 -11.76 -25.04
N SER A 299 28.82 -11.41 -23.75
CA SER A 299 30.05 -11.34 -22.96
C SER A 299 30.30 -12.69 -22.30
N THR A 300 31.40 -13.33 -22.66
CA THR A 300 31.75 -14.68 -22.22
C THR A 300 33.27 -14.82 -22.00
N THR A 301 33.71 -16.00 -21.60
CA THR A 301 35.13 -16.35 -21.47
C THR A 301 35.48 -17.37 -22.55
N LEU A 302 36.50 -17.08 -23.36
CA LEU A 302 36.99 -17.99 -24.39
C LEU A 302 38.43 -18.39 -24.06
N MET A 303 38.72 -19.68 -24.12
CA MET A 303 40.10 -20.18 -24.01
C MET A 303 40.82 -19.86 -25.32
N ARG A 304 41.93 -19.12 -25.25
CA ARG A 304 42.74 -18.80 -26.44
C ARG A 304 44.17 -19.33 -26.28
N PRO A 305 44.76 -19.88 -27.35
CA PRO A 305 46.16 -20.26 -27.34
C PRO A 305 47.04 -19.01 -27.22
N VAL A 306 47.97 -19.03 -26.28
CA VAL A 306 49.01 -18.03 -26.09
C VAL A 306 50.36 -18.75 -26.13
N GLU A 307 51.32 -18.22 -26.89
CA GLU A 307 52.69 -18.77 -26.89
C GLU A 307 53.38 -18.43 -25.57
N GLY A 308 53.62 -19.46 -24.75
CA GLY A 308 54.41 -19.40 -23.53
C GLY A 308 55.81 -19.96 -23.73
N ALA A 309 56.65 -19.86 -22.70
CA ALA A 309 58.06 -20.29 -22.74
C ALA A 309 58.26 -21.80 -22.94
N GLU A 310 57.25 -22.63 -22.67
CA GLU A 310 57.28 -24.09 -22.81
C GLU A 310 56.28 -24.65 -23.86
N GLY A 311 55.63 -23.78 -24.65
CA GLY A 311 54.68 -24.20 -25.70
C GLY A 311 53.42 -23.33 -25.76
N VAL A 312 52.39 -23.81 -26.48
CA VAL A 312 51.09 -23.13 -26.61
C VAL A 312 50.24 -23.45 -25.37
N GLU A 313 49.95 -22.44 -24.55
CA GLU A 313 49.10 -22.55 -23.36
C GLU A 313 47.72 -21.96 -23.64
N LEU A 314 46.64 -22.63 -23.24
CA LEU A 314 45.28 -22.09 -23.36
C LEU A 314 44.98 -21.17 -22.17
N VAL A 315 44.81 -19.89 -22.43
CA VAL A 315 44.49 -18.88 -21.40
C VAL A 315 43.05 -18.41 -21.57
N ALA A 316 42.29 -18.40 -20.47
CA ALA A 316 40.95 -17.84 -20.42
C ALA A 316 41.01 -16.32 -20.65
N ARG A 317 40.33 -15.84 -21.69
CA ARG A 317 40.19 -14.40 -21.98
C ARG A 317 38.72 -14.00 -22.07
N ASP A 318 38.37 -12.95 -21.34
CA ASP A 318 37.08 -12.29 -21.48
C ASP A 318 36.93 -11.79 -22.93
N THR A 319 35.85 -12.20 -23.57
CA THR A 319 35.57 -11.93 -24.99
C THR A 319 34.12 -11.46 -25.13
N VAL A 320 33.91 -10.41 -25.90
CA VAL A 320 32.57 -9.98 -26.33
C VAL A 320 32.38 -10.43 -27.78
N ILE A 321 31.30 -11.17 -28.03
CA ILE A 321 30.94 -11.69 -29.34
C ILE A 321 29.69 -10.96 -29.81
N THR A 322 29.76 -10.24 -30.93
CA THR A 322 28.59 -9.65 -31.58
C THR A 322 27.89 -10.71 -32.42
N GLY A 323 26.58 -10.90 -32.25
CA GLY A 323 25.80 -11.96 -32.88
C GLY A 323 25.90 -11.91 -34.41
N SER A 324 25.80 -10.71 -34.98
CA SER A 324 25.97 -10.47 -36.43
C SER A 324 27.31 -10.95 -37.00
N SER A 325 28.39 -10.98 -36.20
CA SER A 325 29.73 -11.45 -36.63
C SER A 325 29.83 -12.96 -36.84
N ILE A 326 28.94 -13.74 -36.20
CA ILE A 326 28.89 -15.21 -36.29
C ILE A 326 27.58 -15.70 -36.93
N GLY A 327 26.79 -14.79 -37.50
CA GLY A 327 25.47 -15.13 -38.07
C GLY A 327 24.42 -15.53 -37.04
N PHE A 328 24.60 -15.17 -35.77
CA PHE A 328 23.59 -15.37 -34.73
C PHE A 328 22.67 -14.14 -34.65
N ARG A 329 21.41 -14.32 -35.09
CA ARG A 329 20.36 -13.28 -35.07
C ARG A 329 19.09 -13.83 -34.42
N GLY A 330 18.26 -12.93 -33.90
CA GLY A 330 16.96 -13.30 -33.36
C GLY A 330 16.04 -13.86 -34.45
N THR A 331 15.37 -14.97 -34.17
CA THR A 331 14.29 -15.46 -35.03
C THR A 331 13.09 -14.56 -34.86
N ARG A 332 12.65 -13.92 -35.94
CA ARG A 332 11.56 -12.94 -35.94
C ARG A 332 10.23 -13.66 -36.15
N GLU A 333 9.26 -13.38 -35.28
CA GLU A 333 7.89 -13.87 -35.37
C GLU A 333 6.91 -12.72 -35.11
N GLY A 334 5.76 -12.74 -35.77
CA GLY A 334 4.78 -11.67 -35.66
C GLY A 334 5.19 -10.37 -36.37
N GLY A 335 4.39 -9.33 -36.19
CA GLY A 335 4.46 -8.08 -36.94
C GLY A 335 4.09 -8.23 -38.41
N SER A 336 3.91 -7.09 -39.08
CA SER A 336 3.68 -7.01 -40.52
C SER A 336 4.66 -6.04 -41.17
N VAL A 337 5.01 -6.28 -42.43
CA VAL A 337 5.92 -5.40 -43.15
C VAL A 337 5.13 -4.24 -43.75
N ARG A 338 5.33 -3.03 -43.21
CA ARG A 338 4.71 -1.78 -43.68
C ARG A 338 5.82 -0.81 -44.09
N ASP A 339 5.73 -0.24 -45.29
CA ASP A 339 6.77 0.63 -45.88
C ASP A 339 8.19 0.04 -45.89
N GLY A 340 8.31 -1.29 -45.94
CA GLY A 340 9.60 -1.99 -45.93
C GLY A 340 10.21 -2.20 -44.54
N PHE A 341 9.53 -1.79 -43.46
CA PHE A 341 9.93 -2.01 -42.07
C PHE A 341 8.99 -2.99 -41.38
N LEU A 342 9.49 -3.70 -40.38
CA LEU A 342 8.67 -4.60 -39.58
C LEU A 342 7.97 -3.78 -38.49
N THR A 343 6.64 -3.79 -38.51
CA THR A 343 5.78 -2.96 -37.66
C THR A 343 4.79 -3.82 -36.88
N ALA A 344 4.44 -3.39 -35.67
CA ALA A 344 3.37 -3.93 -34.86
C ALA A 344 2.44 -2.79 -34.44
N ASP A 345 1.29 -2.67 -35.11
CA ASP A 345 0.27 -1.66 -34.79
C ASP A 345 -0.86 -2.27 -33.96
N GLY A 346 -1.38 -1.53 -32.99
CA GLY A 346 -2.49 -1.97 -32.15
C GLY A 346 -2.17 -3.27 -31.40
N PRO A 347 -2.99 -4.33 -31.54
CA PRO A 347 -2.76 -5.59 -30.83
C PRO A 347 -1.63 -6.46 -31.41
N GLU A 348 -1.00 -6.05 -32.53
CA GLU A 348 0.11 -6.79 -33.12
C GLU A 348 1.36 -6.75 -32.22
N SER A 349 2.26 -7.72 -32.39
CA SER A 349 3.59 -7.68 -31.73
C SER A 349 4.66 -8.37 -32.57
N ILE A 350 5.89 -7.88 -32.45
CA ILE A 350 7.10 -8.47 -33.02
C ILE A 350 7.86 -9.18 -31.90
N THR A 351 8.17 -10.46 -32.11
CA THR A 351 8.94 -11.25 -31.16
C THR A 351 10.28 -11.64 -31.77
N LEU A 352 11.36 -11.39 -31.04
CA LEU A 352 12.74 -11.78 -31.36
C LEU A 352 13.17 -12.90 -30.42
N LYS A 353 13.33 -14.12 -30.94
CA LYS A 353 13.76 -15.29 -30.16
C LYS A 353 15.25 -15.57 -30.37
N TYR A 354 16.01 -15.53 -29.29
CA TYR A 354 17.43 -15.87 -29.25
C TYR A 354 17.62 -17.20 -28.51
N VAL A 355 17.89 -18.26 -29.27
CA VAL A 355 18.15 -19.61 -28.73
C VAL A 355 19.63 -19.71 -28.38
N LEU A 356 19.98 -19.73 -27.09
CA LEU A 356 21.36 -19.85 -26.63
C LEU A 356 21.86 -21.30 -26.69
N THR A 357 20.98 -22.25 -26.42
CA THR A 357 21.24 -23.69 -26.55
C THR A 357 20.02 -24.33 -27.19
N GLY A 358 20.21 -25.08 -28.29
CA GLY A 358 19.11 -25.73 -28.97
C GLY A 358 18.73 -27.08 -28.37
N THR A 359 17.47 -27.45 -28.59
CA THR A 359 16.93 -28.81 -28.60
C THR A 359 17.00 -29.36 -30.04
N GLU A 360 16.64 -30.63 -30.25
CA GLU A 360 16.67 -31.26 -31.57
C GLU A 360 15.94 -30.44 -32.66
N ASP A 361 14.87 -29.72 -32.29
CA ASP A 361 14.02 -28.95 -33.22
C ASP A 361 14.55 -27.54 -33.57
N ASN A 362 15.46 -26.97 -32.78
CA ASN A 362 15.91 -25.58 -32.96
C ASN A 362 17.45 -25.41 -32.86
N GLU A 363 18.21 -26.50 -32.90
CA GLU A 363 19.68 -26.46 -32.89
C GLU A 363 20.26 -25.63 -34.04
N GLU A 364 19.61 -25.63 -35.21
CA GLU A 364 20.04 -24.88 -36.40
C GLU A 364 20.12 -23.36 -36.19
N ILE A 365 19.31 -22.83 -35.28
CA ILE A 365 19.27 -21.40 -34.93
C ILE A 365 19.97 -21.09 -33.60
N SER A 366 20.58 -22.09 -32.96
CA SER A 366 21.22 -21.94 -31.66
C SER A 366 22.55 -21.19 -31.71
N LEU A 367 22.85 -20.41 -30.68
CA LEU A 367 24.16 -19.77 -30.50
C LEU A 367 25.30 -20.80 -30.51
N ARG A 368 25.10 -21.96 -29.87
CA ARG A 368 26.08 -23.04 -29.82
C ARG A 368 26.55 -23.45 -31.22
N LEU A 369 25.62 -23.72 -32.13
CA LEU A 369 25.96 -24.06 -33.51
C LEU A 369 26.63 -22.89 -34.24
N ARG A 370 26.17 -21.66 -34.04
CA ARG A 370 26.78 -20.46 -34.64
C ARG A 370 28.22 -20.22 -34.16
N LEU A 371 28.53 -20.55 -32.91
CA LEU A 371 29.89 -20.51 -32.39
C LEU A 371 30.80 -21.54 -33.07
N GLN A 372 30.30 -22.75 -33.34
CA GLN A 372 31.05 -23.76 -34.09
C GLN A 372 31.34 -23.29 -35.53
N GLN A 373 30.32 -22.77 -36.22
CA GLN A 373 30.45 -22.35 -37.62
C GLN A 373 31.25 -21.06 -37.77
N GLY A 374 31.00 -20.06 -36.92
CA GLY A 374 31.58 -18.73 -37.01
C GLY A 374 32.99 -18.61 -36.43
N LEU A 375 33.31 -19.39 -35.39
CA LEU A 375 34.62 -19.35 -34.72
C LEU A 375 35.43 -20.66 -34.82
N GLY A 376 34.90 -21.69 -35.49
CA GLY A 376 35.59 -22.97 -35.69
C GLY A 376 35.75 -23.80 -34.41
N LEU A 377 34.91 -23.58 -33.40
CA LEU A 377 34.97 -24.27 -32.11
C LEU A 377 34.43 -25.70 -32.20
N THR A 378 34.98 -26.60 -31.40
CA THR A 378 34.38 -27.93 -31.16
C THR A 378 33.06 -27.81 -30.38
N LEU A 379 32.25 -28.88 -30.36
CA LEU A 379 31.00 -28.90 -29.59
C LEU A 379 31.22 -28.62 -28.10
N SER A 380 32.27 -29.22 -27.52
CA SER A 380 32.62 -29.00 -26.11
C SER A 380 33.04 -27.55 -25.85
N GLU A 381 33.88 -26.97 -26.72
CA GLU A 381 34.33 -25.59 -26.55
C GLU A 381 33.18 -24.59 -26.71
N ALA A 382 32.27 -24.81 -27.67
CA ALA A 382 31.08 -23.98 -27.84
C ALA A 382 30.15 -24.08 -26.61
N GLU A 383 29.97 -25.28 -26.06
CA GLU A 383 29.20 -25.52 -24.85
C GLU A 383 29.82 -24.82 -23.62
N ASP A 384 31.14 -24.86 -23.49
CA ASP A 384 31.89 -24.18 -22.43
C ASP A 384 31.71 -22.65 -22.54
N VAL A 385 31.75 -22.11 -23.77
CA VAL A 385 31.51 -20.68 -24.04
C VAL A 385 30.08 -20.27 -23.66
N VAL A 386 29.07 -21.07 -24.01
CA VAL A 386 27.68 -20.79 -23.63
C VAL A 386 27.49 -20.86 -22.11
N THR A 387 28.14 -21.81 -21.46
CA THR A 387 28.09 -21.98 -20.00
C THR A 387 28.83 -20.84 -19.26
N ALA A 388 29.83 -20.24 -19.90
CA ALA A 388 30.63 -19.13 -19.37
C ALA A 388 30.06 -17.74 -19.70
N ILE A 389 28.87 -17.63 -20.30
CA ILE A 389 28.20 -16.35 -20.55
C ILE A 389 27.97 -15.61 -19.23
N ARG A 390 28.39 -14.35 -19.18
CA ARG A 390 28.27 -13.46 -18.02
C ARG A 390 27.25 -12.35 -18.24
N ASN A 391 27.01 -11.98 -19.50
CA ASN A 391 26.06 -10.93 -19.87
C ASN A 391 25.58 -11.14 -21.31
N VAL A 392 24.32 -10.78 -21.55
CA VAL A 392 23.71 -10.73 -22.88
C VAL A 392 23.10 -9.35 -23.04
N ARG A 393 23.63 -8.58 -23.98
CA ARG A 393 23.17 -7.24 -24.32
C ARG A 393 22.38 -7.27 -25.62
N VAL A 394 21.20 -6.71 -25.62
CA VAL A 394 20.39 -6.56 -26.83
C VAL A 394 20.45 -5.10 -27.29
N ARG A 395 20.60 -4.92 -28.60
CA ARG A 395 20.55 -3.62 -29.27
C ARG A 395 19.41 -3.62 -30.27
N LEU A 396 18.54 -2.64 -30.15
CA LEU A 396 17.39 -2.47 -31.03
C LEU A 396 17.40 -1.05 -31.56
N VAL A 397 17.13 -0.89 -32.86
CA VAL A 397 16.80 0.42 -33.42
C VAL A 397 15.31 0.43 -33.65
N VAL A 398 14.61 1.20 -32.83
CA VAL A 398 13.14 1.27 -32.80
C VAL A 398 12.67 2.71 -32.99
N ALA A 399 11.47 2.87 -33.50
CA ALA A 399 10.76 4.15 -33.54
C ALA A 399 9.26 3.91 -33.33
N ASN A 400 8.51 5.01 -33.36
CA ASN A 400 7.09 5.10 -33.10
C ASN A 400 6.72 4.87 -31.62
N ASP A 401 5.45 4.59 -31.34
CA ASP A 401 4.93 4.28 -30.01
C ASP A 401 5.24 2.81 -29.66
N TYR A 402 6.48 2.54 -29.26
CA TYR A 402 6.93 1.18 -28.96
C TYR A 402 6.96 0.90 -27.47
N ARG A 403 6.63 -0.34 -27.13
CA ARG A 403 6.84 -0.97 -25.83
C ARG A 403 7.77 -2.17 -25.99
N VAL A 404 8.92 -2.13 -25.32
CA VAL A 404 9.92 -3.21 -25.34
C VAL A 404 9.82 -4.03 -24.06
N GLU A 405 9.59 -5.33 -24.21
CA GLU A 405 9.53 -6.28 -23.11
C GLU A 405 10.55 -7.42 -23.33
N VAL A 406 11.04 -8.04 -22.25
CA VAL A 406 11.95 -9.18 -22.32
C VAL A 406 11.49 -10.33 -21.42
N ALA A 407 11.68 -11.56 -21.87
CA ALA A 407 11.41 -12.80 -21.16
C ALA A 407 12.52 -13.84 -21.36
N SER A 408 12.61 -14.82 -20.47
CA SER A 408 13.51 -15.97 -20.63
C SER A 408 12.95 -17.23 -19.98
N ASP A 409 13.59 -18.37 -20.25
CA ASP A 409 13.32 -19.63 -19.56
C ASP A 409 13.75 -19.65 -18.08
N ARG A 410 14.36 -18.56 -17.58
CA ARG A 410 14.68 -18.32 -16.15
C ARG A 410 13.81 -17.24 -15.50
N GLN A 411 13.05 -16.49 -16.28
CA GLN A 411 12.11 -15.47 -15.82
C GLN A 411 10.70 -16.01 -16.01
N VAL A 412 10.29 -16.92 -15.12
CA VAL A 412 9.08 -17.72 -15.29
C VAL A 412 8.07 -17.50 -14.17
N ASN A 413 6.83 -17.93 -14.41
CA ASN A 413 5.82 -18.07 -13.38
C ASN A 413 5.96 -19.41 -12.62
N ASN A 414 5.07 -19.65 -11.65
CA ASN A 414 5.08 -20.90 -10.86
C ASN A 414 4.92 -22.20 -11.66
N VAL A 415 4.37 -22.13 -12.87
CA VAL A 415 4.19 -23.31 -13.76
C VAL A 415 5.31 -23.39 -14.82
N GLY A 416 6.32 -22.53 -14.76
CA GLY A 416 7.48 -22.56 -15.64
C GLY A 416 7.30 -21.83 -16.98
N GLN A 417 6.22 -21.04 -17.16
CA GLN A 417 6.02 -20.25 -18.37
C GLN A 417 6.80 -18.94 -18.31
N PRO A 418 7.58 -18.58 -19.35
CA PRO A 418 8.27 -17.28 -19.43
C PRO A 418 7.31 -16.10 -19.28
N GLN A 419 7.72 -15.11 -18.50
CA GLN A 419 6.97 -13.89 -18.23
C GLN A 419 7.70 -12.70 -18.83
N PHE A 420 6.98 -11.77 -19.44
CA PHE A 420 7.54 -10.55 -19.99
C PHE A 420 7.65 -9.47 -18.91
N LEU A 421 8.80 -8.80 -18.86
CA LEU A 421 8.99 -7.59 -18.05
C LEU A 421 9.34 -6.43 -18.96
N ILE A 422 8.77 -5.27 -18.67
CA ILE A 422 9.02 -4.03 -19.42
C ILE A 422 10.50 -3.65 -19.27
N VAL A 423 11.08 -3.21 -20.38
CA VAL A 423 12.46 -2.71 -20.47
C VAL A 423 12.48 -1.23 -20.78
N SER A 424 11.65 -0.79 -21.73
CA SER A 424 11.62 0.59 -22.21
C SER A 424 10.34 0.81 -23.01
N GLN A 425 9.85 2.05 -22.96
CA GLN A 425 8.74 2.53 -23.77
C GLN A 425 9.14 3.80 -24.53
N ALA A 426 8.34 4.17 -25.52
CA ALA A 426 8.44 5.42 -26.22
C ALA A 426 7.88 6.56 -25.36
N PRO A 427 8.52 7.74 -25.32
CA PRO A 427 7.87 8.93 -24.78
C PRO A 427 6.78 9.41 -25.74
N GLY A 428 5.52 9.35 -25.29
CA GLY A 428 4.32 9.74 -26.03
C GLY A 428 3.99 8.84 -27.22
N ASN A 429 2.79 9.03 -27.78
CA ASN A 429 2.25 8.27 -28.90
C ASN A 429 2.72 8.83 -30.27
N ILE A 430 3.99 8.62 -30.58
CA ILE A 430 4.60 9.13 -31.83
C ILE A 430 4.35 8.14 -32.98
N ARG A 431 3.74 8.59 -34.09
CA ARG A 431 3.41 7.70 -35.23
C ARG A 431 4.23 7.91 -36.50
N ASN A 432 5.06 8.95 -36.54
CA ASN A 432 5.74 9.46 -37.73
C ASN A 432 7.23 9.10 -37.83
N ARG A 433 7.73 8.19 -36.98
CA ARG A 433 9.11 7.69 -36.92
C ARG A 433 10.17 8.74 -36.58
N LEU A 434 9.78 9.94 -36.15
CA LEU A 434 10.73 11.01 -35.81
C LEU A 434 11.54 10.71 -34.53
N ASN A 435 11.07 9.80 -33.68
CA ASN A 435 11.70 9.38 -32.43
C ASN A 435 12.63 8.15 -32.58
N GLN A 436 13.10 7.86 -33.80
CA GLN A 436 14.00 6.73 -34.03
C GLN A 436 15.22 6.80 -33.10
N ARG A 437 15.42 5.76 -32.28
CA ARG A 437 16.55 5.66 -31.35
C ARG A 437 17.07 4.24 -31.21
N GLU A 438 18.30 4.14 -30.69
CA GLU A 438 18.87 2.86 -30.28
C GLU A 438 18.47 2.58 -28.82
N VAL A 439 17.79 1.46 -28.57
CA VAL A 439 17.49 0.94 -27.24
C VAL A 439 18.48 -0.18 -26.94
N ILE A 440 19.36 0.05 -25.96
CA ILE A 440 20.42 -0.88 -25.57
C ILE A 440 20.18 -1.30 -24.12
N PHE A 441 20.02 -2.60 -23.88
CA PHE A 441 19.83 -3.11 -22.53
C PHE A 441 20.53 -4.44 -22.30
N ASP A 442 20.96 -4.66 -21.07
CA ASP A 442 21.53 -5.92 -20.62
C ASP A 442 20.45 -6.77 -19.93
N TYR A 443 20.32 -8.04 -20.33
CA TYR A 443 19.36 -8.96 -19.74
C TYR A 443 19.81 -9.45 -18.36
N GLY A 444 18.88 -9.50 -17.40
CA GLY A 444 19.11 -10.10 -16.09
C GLY A 444 17.84 -10.23 -15.26
N LEU A 445 17.89 -11.10 -14.26
CA LEU A 445 16.81 -11.28 -13.29
C LEU A 445 16.90 -10.23 -12.18
N PRO A 446 15.78 -9.68 -11.69
CA PRO A 446 15.74 -8.78 -10.53
C PRO A 446 16.41 -9.36 -9.29
N THR A 447 17.29 -8.59 -8.66
CA THR A 447 18.03 -8.97 -7.44
C THR A 447 17.88 -8.00 -6.28
N ALA A 448 17.67 -6.71 -6.55
CA ALA A 448 17.43 -5.71 -5.53
C ALA A 448 16.66 -4.50 -6.07
N ASN A 449 15.90 -3.85 -5.19
CA ASN A 449 15.33 -2.52 -5.42
C ASN A 449 15.90 -1.56 -4.38
N GLN A 450 16.41 -0.40 -4.82
CA GLN A 450 17.08 0.59 -3.98
C GLN A 450 16.55 1.99 -4.29
N ILE A 451 16.16 2.72 -3.26
CA ILE A 451 15.75 4.12 -3.37
C ILE A 451 16.66 4.96 -2.49
N PHE A 452 17.20 6.03 -3.06
CA PHE A 452 17.87 7.10 -2.33
C PHE A 452 17.03 8.36 -2.47
N GLY A 453 16.72 9.01 -1.35
CA GLY A 453 15.89 10.20 -1.29
C GLY A 453 16.57 11.33 -0.54
N VAL A 454 16.31 12.57 -0.96
CA VAL A 454 16.64 13.78 -0.21
C VAL A 454 15.40 14.63 -0.03
N THR A 455 15.24 15.19 1.16
CA THR A 455 14.18 16.14 1.47
C THR A 455 14.76 17.46 1.94
N ALA A 456 14.10 18.55 1.58
CA ALA A 456 14.40 19.88 2.11
C ALA A 456 13.10 20.55 2.56
N GLU A 457 13.07 20.98 3.81
CA GLU A 457 11.96 21.70 4.39
C GLU A 457 12.46 23.07 4.85
N LEU A 458 11.75 24.11 4.42
CA LEU A 458 12.02 25.49 4.76
C LEU A 458 10.76 26.08 5.39
N ARG A 459 10.85 26.58 6.62
CA ARG A 459 9.74 27.20 7.34
C ARG A 459 9.98 28.69 7.59
N ASP A 460 8.97 29.50 7.30
CA ASP A 460 8.91 30.95 7.50
C ASP A 460 10.16 31.70 6.97
N PHE A 461 10.71 31.26 5.84
CA PHE A 461 11.86 31.93 5.24
C PHE A 461 11.39 33.11 4.41
N HIS A 462 11.45 34.31 5.00
CA HIS A 462 10.86 35.52 4.41
C HIS A 462 9.35 35.36 4.10
N GLY A 463 8.63 34.60 4.94
CA GLY A 463 7.21 34.28 4.81
C GLY A 463 6.88 33.20 3.78
N PHE A 464 7.88 32.48 3.26
CA PHE A 464 7.69 31.30 2.43
C PHE A 464 7.89 30.03 3.25
N ASP A 465 6.99 29.06 3.03
CA ASP A 465 7.16 27.68 3.44
C ASP A 465 7.41 26.84 2.20
N PHE A 466 8.41 25.97 2.24
CA PHE A 466 8.76 25.06 1.15
C PHE A 466 8.98 23.66 1.68
N TYR A 467 8.53 22.67 0.93
CA TYR A 467 8.87 21.28 1.14
C TYR A 467 9.18 20.66 -0.23
N GLY A 468 10.30 19.96 -0.33
CA GLY A 468 10.65 19.21 -1.53
C GLY A 468 11.24 17.86 -1.20
N GLU A 469 10.95 16.88 -2.05
CA GLU A 469 11.51 15.54 -2.00
C GLU A 469 11.97 15.12 -3.39
N PHE A 470 13.16 14.53 -3.48
CA PHE A 470 13.73 14.01 -4.72
C PHE A 470 14.32 12.64 -4.49
N ASN A 471 13.84 11.66 -5.25
CA ASN A 471 14.16 10.25 -5.12
C ASN A 471 14.74 9.67 -6.40
N VAL A 472 15.72 8.80 -6.22
CA VAL A 472 16.36 8.03 -7.30
C VAL A 472 16.17 6.55 -7.01
N ASN A 473 15.45 5.88 -7.89
CA ASN A 473 15.17 4.46 -7.84
C ASN A 473 16.11 3.66 -8.76
N ASN A 474 16.87 2.75 -8.17
CA ASN A 474 17.76 1.82 -8.85
C ASN A 474 17.24 0.38 -8.69
N GLN A 475 16.76 -0.20 -9.79
CA GLN A 475 16.33 -1.59 -9.84
C GLN A 475 17.46 -2.46 -10.42
N TYR A 476 18.11 -3.22 -9.54
CA TYR A 476 19.25 -4.05 -9.90
C TYR A 476 18.84 -5.41 -10.46
N ARG A 477 19.50 -5.80 -11.53
CA ARG A 477 19.37 -7.08 -12.20
C ARG A 477 20.74 -7.74 -12.37
N LYS A 478 20.76 -9.07 -12.43
CA LYS A 478 21.98 -9.86 -12.73
C LYS A 478 21.68 -10.99 -13.69
N TYR A 479 22.62 -11.27 -14.59
CA TYR A 479 22.50 -12.38 -15.54
C TYR A 479 22.58 -13.75 -14.82
N PRO A 480 21.68 -14.71 -15.11
CA PRO A 480 21.61 -16.02 -14.46
C PRO A 480 22.65 -17.03 -14.99
N SER A 481 23.93 -16.66 -14.96
CA SER A 481 25.04 -17.58 -15.23
C SER A 481 25.12 -18.71 -14.17
N VAL A 482 25.60 -19.90 -14.52
CA VAL A 482 25.75 -21.00 -13.54
C VAL A 482 27.15 -21.00 -12.90
N ASN A 483 28.18 -20.68 -13.69
CA ASN A 483 29.58 -20.87 -13.31
C ASN A 483 30.34 -19.57 -12.98
N SER A 484 29.70 -18.39 -13.08
CA SER A 484 30.39 -17.13 -12.79
C SER A 484 30.43 -16.82 -11.29
N LYS A 485 31.65 -16.54 -10.79
CA LYS A 485 31.89 -16.12 -9.39
C LYS A 485 31.55 -14.64 -9.16
N LYS A 486 31.75 -13.79 -10.18
CA LYS A 486 31.41 -12.36 -10.14
C LYS A 486 30.34 -12.05 -11.19
N ARG A 487 29.29 -11.35 -10.77
CA ARG A 487 28.17 -10.98 -11.65
C ARG A 487 28.02 -9.47 -11.65
N PRO A 488 28.26 -8.79 -12.79
CA PRO A 488 28.00 -7.37 -12.86
C PRO A 488 26.52 -7.11 -12.60
N SER A 489 26.24 -6.11 -11.77
CA SER A 489 24.89 -5.59 -11.57
C SER A 489 24.52 -4.66 -12.70
N ILE A 490 23.30 -4.77 -13.21
CA ILE A 490 22.74 -3.94 -14.27
C ILE A 490 21.56 -3.15 -13.71
N THR A 491 21.33 -1.94 -14.20
CA THR A 491 20.16 -1.08 -13.87
C THR A 491 19.67 -0.39 -15.13
N GLY A 492 18.35 -0.33 -15.35
CA GLY A 492 17.72 0.34 -16.50
C GLY A 492 18.32 -0.04 -17.86
N ILE A 493 18.30 0.89 -18.80
CA ILE A 493 18.98 0.81 -20.11
C ILE A 493 20.28 1.63 -20.08
N VAL A 494 21.14 1.49 -21.09
CA VAL A 494 22.49 2.10 -21.08
C VAL A 494 22.46 3.63 -20.88
N ASP A 495 21.47 4.32 -21.46
CA ASP A 495 21.34 5.79 -21.40
C ASP A 495 20.27 6.27 -20.41
N ASP A 496 19.56 5.35 -19.75
CA ASP A 496 18.52 5.64 -18.78
C ASP A 496 18.46 4.52 -17.73
N ALA A 497 19.40 4.62 -16.79
CA ALA A 497 19.69 3.54 -15.86
C ALA A 497 18.79 3.56 -14.60
N ARG A 498 18.01 4.63 -14.37
CA ARG A 498 17.36 4.92 -13.08
C ARG A 498 16.02 5.60 -13.28
N ALA A 499 15.05 5.27 -12.44
CA ALA A 499 13.79 6.01 -12.39
C ALA A 499 13.85 7.11 -11.32
N LEU A 500 13.17 8.22 -11.56
CA LEU A 500 13.10 9.38 -10.70
C LEU A 500 11.67 9.59 -10.20
N GLY A 501 11.57 10.10 -8.98
CA GLY A 501 10.31 10.56 -8.39
C GLY A 501 10.59 11.81 -7.56
N TRP A 502 9.87 12.90 -7.79
CA TRP A 502 10.09 14.14 -7.05
C TRP A 502 8.80 14.95 -6.89
N MET A 503 8.77 15.75 -5.83
CA MET A 503 7.74 16.74 -5.58
C MET A 503 8.34 17.98 -4.93
N ALA A 504 7.70 19.12 -5.15
CA ALA A 504 8.08 20.40 -4.58
C ALA A 504 6.83 21.25 -4.35
N ASN A 505 6.62 21.64 -3.09
CA ASN A 505 5.52 22.47 -2.63
C ASN A 505 6.08 23.78 -2.10
N LEU A 506 5.52 24.89 -2.56
CA LEU A 506 5.86 26.23 -2.13
C LEU A 506 4.59 26.98 -1.75
N SER A 507 4.57 27.54 -0.55
CA SER A 507 3.45 28.35 -0.10
C SER A 507 3.90 29.66 0.53
N LYS A 508 3.04 30.67 0.43
CA LYS A 508 3.25 31.97 1.07
C LYS A 508 1.92 32.52 1.53
N LYS A 509 1.83 32.90 2.82
CA LYS A 509 0.72 33.68 3.35
C LYS A 509 1.18 35.12 3.60
N THR A 510 0.46 36.11 3.09
CA THR A 510 0.76 37.53 3.30
C THR A 510 -0.52 38.32 3.46
N GLY A 511 -0.89 38.62 4.71
CA GLY A 511 -2.15 39.25 5.05
C GLY A 511 -3.33 38.38 4.64
N VAL A 512 -4.24 38.94 3.85
CA VAL A 512 -5.42 38.25 3.30
C VAL A 512 -5.11 37.36 2.09
N TRP A 513 -3.90 37.44 1.53
CA TRP A 513 -3.50 36.69 0.35
C TRP A 513 -2.75 35.42 0.73
N HIS A 514 -3.04 34.33 0.04
CA HIS A 514 -2.31 33.09 0.12
C HIS A 514 -2.00 32.58 -1.28
N PHE A 515 -0.74 32.28 -1.53
CA PHE A 515 -0.23 31.71 -2.77
C PHE A 515 0.29 30.31 -2.49
N PHE A 516 0.02 29.39 -3.41
CA PHE A 516 0.53 28.02 -3.39
C PHE A 516 0.93 27.60 -4.79
N ALA A 517 2.04 26.87 -4.88
CA ALA A 517 2.49 26.20 -6.08
C ALA A 517 3.03 24.83 -5.71
N GLU A 518 2.62 23.81 -6.44
CA GLU A 518 3.19 22.47 -6.40
C GLU A 518 3.71 22.08 -7.78
N ALA A 519 4.76 21.29 -7.81
CA ALA A 519 5.29 20.67 -9.02
C ALA A 519 5.81 19.28 -8.69
N PHE A 520 5.63 18.34 -9.61
CA PHE A 520 5.89 16.94 -9.38
C PHE A 520 6.26 16.21 -10.67
N GLY A 521 6.88 15.05 -10.50
CA GLY A 521 7.19 14.15 -11.60
C GLY A 521 7.58 12.78 -11.12
N MET A 522 6.94 11.76 -11.64
CA MET A 522 7.25 10.37 -11.33
C MET A 522 7.38 9.55 -12.62
N ASP A 523 8.55 8.95 -12.83
CA ASP A 523 8.73 8.07 -13.98
C ASP A 523 7.84 6.82 -13.85
N GLU A 524 7.32 6.30 -14.96
CA GLU A 524 6.51 5.06 -14.99
C GLU A 524 7.23 3.88 -14.32
N ASN A 525 8.54 3.78 -14.56
CA ASN A 525 9.41 2.74 -13.99
C ASN A 525 9.77 3.00 -12.52
N TYR A 526 9.38 4.11 -11.91
CA TYR A 526 9.57 4.32 -10.48
C TYR A 526 8.80 3.25 -9.70
N SER A 527 9.48 2.55 -8.80
CA SER A 527 8.85 1.45 -8.05
C SER A 527 9.35 1.38 -6.63
N THR A 528 8.40 1.37 -5.69
CA THR A 528 8.60 1.03 -4.28
C THR A 528 8.34 -0.45 -4.00
N SER A 529 8.36 -1.30 -5.02
CA SER A 529 7.97 -2.70 -4.88
C SER A 529 9.13 -3.64 -5.19
N VAL A 530 9.15 -4.82 -4.58
CA VAL A 530 10.09 -5.90 -4.91
C VAL A 530 9.36 -7.24 -4.89
N ARG A 531 9.84 -8.22 -5.66
CA ARG A 531 9.34 -9.60 -5.59
C ARG A 531 10.30 -10.44 -4.74
N PRO A 532 9.95 -10.78 -3.47
CA PRO A 532 10.83 -11.56 -2.61
C PRO A 532 11.00 -12.99 -3.14
N VAL A 533 12.13 -13.62 -2.82
CA VAL A 533 12.34 -15.04 -3.12
C VAL A 533 11.56 -15.92 -2.15
N ASN A 534 11.04 -17.04 -2.65
CA ASN A 534 10.45 -18.07 -1.79
C ASN A 534 11.54 -18.93 -1.11
N GLY A 535 11.14 -19.87 -0.25
CA GLY A 535 12.09 -20.78 0.43
C GLY A 535 12.96 -21.64 -0.48
N ARG A 536 12.58 -21.82 -1.77
CA ARG A 536 13.39 -22.52 -2.79
C ARG A 536 14.35 -21.58 -3.54
N GLY A 537 14.30 -20.27 -3.27
CA GLY A 537 15.09 -19.29 -4.02
C GLY A 537 14.53 -19.05 -5.43
N VAL A 538 13.21 -19.07 -5.61
CA VAL A 538 12.55 -18.76 -6.89
C VAL A 538 11.62 -17.57 -6.70
N VAL A 539 11.50 -16.75 -7.74
CA VAL A 539 10.59 -15.60 -7.83
C VAL A 539 9.53 -15.91 -8.87
N ASP A 540 8.28 -15.54 -8.58
CA ASP A 540 7.18 -15.60 -9.54
C ASP A 540 7.09 -14.27 -10.28
N TYR A 541 7.43 -14.26 -11.57
CA TYR A 541 7.50 -13.02 -12.35
C TYR A 541 6.19 -12.64 -13.05
N SER A 542 5.11 -13.40 -12.84
CA SER A 542 3.86 -13.14 -13.53
C SER A 542 3.21 -11.82 -13.08
N PRO A 543 2.60 -11.05 -14.00
CA PRO A 543 1.85 -9.85 -13.64
C PRO A 543 0.73 -10.13 -12.63
N GLU A 544 0.08 -11.29 -12.73
CA GLU A 544 -1.05 -11.68 -11.88
C GLU A 544 -0.61 -12.12 -10.47
N ALA A 545 0.70 -12.30 -10.22
CA ALA A 545 1.23 -12.65 -8.91
C ALA A 545 1.40 -11.41 -8.01
N THR A 546 0.40 -10.52 -8.02
CA THR A 546 0.37 -9.27 -7.24
C THR A 546 0.52 -9.55 -5.75
N ASN A 547 -0.07 -10.65 -5.26
CA ASN A 547 0.10 -11.08 -3.87
C ASN A 547 1.52 -11.55 -3.52
N ARG A 548 2.46 -11.67 -4.45
CA ARG A 548 3.87 -12.06 -4.17
C ARG A 548 4.83 -10.88 -4.23
N ILE A 549 4.30 -9.67 -4.21
CA ILE A 549 5.04 -8.43 -4.16
C ILE A 549 5.16 -7.97 -2.71
N TYR A 550 6.27 -7.31 -2.40
CA TYR A 550 6.46 -6.55 -1.18
C TYR A 550 6.59 -5.08 -1.54
N ASP A 551 5.66 -4.27 -1.04
CA ASP A 551 5.64 -2.83 -1.26
C ASP A 551 6.28 -2.11 -0.07
N PHE A 552 7.12 -1.11 -0.38
CA PHE A 552 7.69 -0.20 0.60
C PHE A 552 6.67 0.88 0.97
N VAL A 553 5.83 1.27 0.02
CA VAL A 553 4.68 2.17 0.20
C VAL A 553 3.43 1.31 0.00
N ASP A 554 2.65 1.12 1.05
CA ASP A 554 1.38 0.39 0.98
C ASP A 554 0.32 1.19 0.22
N ASP A 555 -0.58 0.43 -0.40
CA ASP A 555 -1.89 0.85 -0.91
C ASP A 555 -2.86 0.79 0.29
N ASN A 556 -3.28 1.95 0.79
CA ASN A 556 -4.04 2.15 2.02
C ASN A 556 -4.77 3.51 2.01
N ASP A 557 -5.71 3.65 1.08
CA ASP A 557 -6.38 4.92 0.74
C ASP A 557 -7.23 5.49 1.90
N ASP A 558 -7.75 4.63 2.78
CA ASP A 558 -8.48 5.07 3.99
C ASP A 558 -7.59 5.27 5.23
N ASN A 559 -6.29 4.98 5.08
CA ASN A 559 -5.25 5.16 6.07
C ASN A 559 -5.54 4.47 7.40
N ASP A 560 -6.14 3.28 7.34
CA ASP A 560 -6.31 2.42 8.50
C ASP A 560 -5.07 1.52 8.73
N ARG A 561 -5.21 0.46 9.54
CA ARG A 561 -4.09 -0.46 9.86
C ARG A 561 -3.98 -1.67 8.91
N HIS A 562 -4.98 -1.87 8.07
CA HIS A 562 -5.15 -2.96 7.13
C HIS A 562 -4.80 -2.45 5.72
N PRO A 563 -3.72 -2.94 5.09
CA PRO A 563 -3.47 -2.55 3.70
C PRO A 563 -4.57 -3.10 2.78
N ASP A 564 -4.97 -2.31 1.79
CA ASP A 564 -6.10 -2.58 0.88
C ASP A 564 -5.81 -3.84 0.06
N GLN A 565 -4.58 -3.93 -0.44
CA GLN A 565 -4.13 -5.10 -1.18
C GLN A 565 -3.57 -6.21 -0.32
N LEU A 566 -4.04 -7.43 -0.58
CA LEU A 566 -3.47 -8.63 -0.01
C LEU A 566 -2.08 -8.92 -0.60
N ARG A 567 -1.05 -8.69 0.20
CA ARG A 567 0.31 -9.17 -0.03
C ARG A 567 0.66 -10.35 0.86
N PHE A 568 1.26 -11.38 0.28
CA PHE A 568 1.71 -12.58 0.98
C PHE A 568 2.70 -12.18 2.08
N ASN A 569 2.46 -12.68 3.29
CA ASN A 569 3.20 -12.33 4.50
C ASN A 569 3.12 -10.84 4.94
N GLN A 570 2.14 -10.08 4.47
CA GLN A 570 1.99 -8.66 4.77
C GLN A 570 0.56 -8.23 5.14
N GLY A 571 -0.44 -9.11 5.01
CA GLY A 571 -1.78 -8.79 5.50
C GLY A 571 -1.83 -8.61 7.03
N SER A 572 -2.79 -7.81 7.50
CA SER A 572 -2.96 -7.57 8.94
C SER A 572 -3.20 -8.88 9.70
N LEU A 573 -2.63 -8.95 10.89
CA LEU A 573 -2.73 -10.12 11.75
C LEU A 573 -3.74 -9.92 12.88
N VAL A 574 -4.32 -8.73 12.95
CA VAL A 574 -5.35 -8.39 13.93
C VAL A 574 -6.71 -8.42 13.25
N PRO A 575 -7.68 -9.17 13.81
CA PRO A 575 -9.06 -9.16 13.32
C PRO A 575 -9.64 -7.75 13.23
N ILE A 576 -10.33 -7.45 12.13
CA ILE A 576 -11.21 -6.28 12.02
C ILE A 576 -12.37 -6.46 13.02
N PRO A 577 -12.56 -5.52 13.96
CA PRO A 577 -13.68 -5.59 14.90
C PRO A 577 -15.01 -5.68 14.14
N GLY A 578 -15.87 -6.61 14.52
CA GLY A 578 -17.14 -6.76 13.82
C GLY A 578 -17.01 -7.31 12.38
N GLN A 579 -15.97 -8.07 12.04
CA GLN A 579 -16.00 -8.93 10.86
C GLN A 579 -15.56 -10.36 11.22
N GLN A 580 -16.10 -11.36 10.54
CA GLN A 580 -15.67 -12.75 10.73
C GLN A 580 -14.27 -12.96 10.16
N PHE A 581 -13.26 -12.73 11.00
CA PHE A 581 -11.86 -12.84 10.61
C PHE A 581 -11.23 -14.16 11.08
N ARG A 582 -10.52 -14.84 10.19
CA ARG A 582 -9.60 -15.92 10.55
C ARG A 582 -8.24 -15.54 10.03
N VAL A 583 -7.28 -15.30 10.93
CA VAL A 583 -5.87 -15.03 10.56
C VAL A 583 -5.41 -16.19 9.68
N ARG A 584 -5.13 -15.91 8.41
CA ARG A 584 -4.54 -16.87 7.47
C ARG A 584 -3.04 -16.62 7.39
N PRO A 585 -2.20 -17.64 7.26
CA PRO A 585 -0.77 -17.47 7.03
C PRO A 585 -0.46 -16.59 5.81
N GLU A 586 -1.37 -16.53 4.85
CA GLU A 586 -1.25 -15.71 3.64
C GLU A 586 -1.60 -14.23 3.85
N GLY A 587 -2.22 -13.86 4.98
CA GLY A 587 -2.84 -12.55 5.21
C GLY A 587 -4.26 -12.44 4.63
N ILE A 588 -4.95 -11.34 4.94
CA ILE A 588 -6.19 -10.88 4.28
C ILE A 588 -5.98 -9.37 4.06
N GLY A 589 -6.18 -8.87 2.83
CA GLY A 589 -6.21 -7.42 2.56
C GLY A 589 -7.52 -6.83 3.07
N ASP A 590 -7.63 -5.52 3.19
CA ASP A 590 -8.85 -4.93 3.72
C ASP A 590 -10.06 -5.26 2.80
N PRO A 591 -11.05 -6.02 3.28
CA PRO A 591 -12.24 -6.29 2.48
C PRO A 591 -13.17 -5.07 2.36
N ALA A 592 -12.91 -3.97 3.07
CA ALA A 592 -13.86 -2.90 3.32
C ALA A 592 -13.22 -1.50 3.38
N VAL A 593 -12.60 -1.09 2.28
CA VAL A 593 -11.85 0.17 2.19
C VAL A 593 -12.80 1.38 2.15
N PHE A 594 -12.63 2.32 3.08
CA PHE A 594 -13.55 3.44 3.30
C PHE A 594 -12.92 4.83 3.26
N PRO A 595 -12.33 5.29 2.13
CA PRO A 595 -11.69 6.60 2.09
C PRO A 595 -12.71 7.72 2.34
N GLY A 596 -12.54 8.41 3.47
CA GLY A 596 -13.48 9.42 3.96
C GLY A 596 -14.90 8.92 4.28
N TYR A 597 -15.13 7.60 4.30
CA TYR A 597 -16.40 6.95 4.65
C TYR A 597 -16.36 6.22 6.00
N ASP A 598 -15.24 6.28 6.71
CA ASP A 598 -15.09 5.89 8.13
C ASP A 598 -14.33 6.99 8.88
N GLU A 599 -14.97 8.14 9.13
CA GLU A 599 -14.31 9.27 9.80
C GLU A 599 -14.03 9.00 11.29
N ASN A 600 -14.66 7.99 11.90
CA ASN A 600 -14.49 7.63 13.31
C ASN A 600 -13.51 6.46 13.55
N GLY A 601 -13.01 5.81 12.49
CA GLY A 601 -12.00 4.76 12.53
C GLY A 601 -12.48 3.50 13.24
N ASP A 602 -13.75 3.13 13.08
CA ASP A 602 -14.34 1.94 13.69
C ASP A 602 -14.50 0.76 12.72
N PHE A 603 -13.96 0.87 11.50
CA PHE A 603 -13.99 -0.10 10.42
C PHE A 603 -15.40 -0.40 9.90
N LEU A 604 -16.33 0.55 10.09
CA LEU A 604 -17.69 0.49 9.59
C LEU A 604 -17.99 1.73 8.76
N SER A 605 -18.64 1.56 7.62
CA SER A 605 -19.05 2.69 6.79
C SER A 605 -20.02 3.61 7.56
N ASP A 606 -19.75 4.91 7.54
CA ASP A 606 -20.59 6.02 8.02
C ASP A 606 -22.00 6.04 7.41
N PHE A 607 -22.18 5.37 6.29
CA PHE A 607 -23.46 5.23 5.59
C PHE A 607 -24.21 3.93 5.93
N ASN A 608 -23.64 3.06 6.77
CA ASN A 608 -24.23 1.80 7.25
C ASN A 608 -23.63 1.39 8.63
N GLN A 609 -23.65 2.30 9.59
CA GLN A 609 -22.94 2.23 10.89
C GLN A 609 -23.43 1.11 11.82
N ASN A 610 -24.64 0.61 11.59
CA ASN A 610 -25.20 -0.49 12.37
C ASN A 610 -24.97 -1.88 11.73
N SER A 611 -24.22 -1.96 10.62
CA SER A 611 -23.87 -3.22 9.95
C SER A 611 -22.55 -3.79 10.45
N ASN A 612 -22.59 -4.59 11.51
CA ASN A 612 -21.39 -5.25 12.05
C ASN A 612 -21.43 -6.78 11.86
N GLY A 613 -20.38 -7.46 12.27
CA GLY A 613 -20.17 -8.90 12.01
C GLY A 613 -21.05 -9.81 12.84
N ASP A 614 -21.57 -9.33 13.96
CA ASP A 614 -22.59 -10.02 14.74
C ASP A 614 -23.99 -9.83 14.13
N ARG A 615 -24.22 -8.67 13.50
CA ARG A 615 -25.48 -8.28 12.88
C ARG A 615 -25.25 -7.42 11.64
N GLN A 616 -25.13 -8.07 10.49
CA GLN A 616 -25.05 -7.37 9.22
C GLN A 616 -26.36 -6.66 8.91
N ASN A 617 -26.26 -5.43 8.39
CA ASN A 617 -27.40 -4.65 7.95
C ASN A 617 -27.39 -4.48 6.43
N TYR A 618 -28.45 -4.99 5.81
CA TYR A 618 -28.66 -4.96 4.36
C TYR A 618 -29.49 -3.75 3.92
N PHE A 619 -29.55 -2.74 4.77
CA PHE A 619 -30.16 -1.45 4.49
C PHE A 619 -29.14 -0.37 4.79
N PRO A 620 -28.69 0.41 3.80
CA PRO A 620 -27.91 1.61 4.11
C PRO A 620 -28.69 2.51 5.07
N ASP A 621 -28.01 3.20 5.98
CA ASP A 621 -28.64 4.02 7.02
C ASP A 621 -29.47 5.16 6.41
N TYR A 622 -29.07 5.69 5.26
CA TYR A 622 -29.83 6.69 4.50
C TYR A 622 -31.13 6.16 3.89
N ASP A 623 -31.35 4.84 3.91
CA ASP A 623 -32.56 4.16 3.44
C ASP A 623 -33.19 3.21 4.48
N GLU A 624 -32.68 3.13 5.71
CA GLU A 624 -33.29 2.34 6.80
C GLU A 624 -34.38 3.15 7.54
N PRO A 625 -35.55 2.54 7.88
CA PRO A 625 -36.55 3.20 8.71
C PRO A 625 -35.99 3.77 10.01
N PHE A 626 -36.44 4.99 10.36
CA PHE A 626 -36.02 5.84 11.46
C PHE A 626 -34.57 6.36 11.39
N LEU A 627 -33.60 5.61 10.85
CA LEU A 627 -32.20 6.05 10.73
C LEU A 627 -31.99 7.06 9.60
N ARG A 628 -32.69 6.89 8.46
CA ARG A 628 -32.60 7.74 7.26
C ARG A 628 -32.88 9.24 7.48
N TYR A 629 -33.42 9.61 8.64
CA TYR A 629 -33.56 11.02 9.01
C TYR A 629 -32.18 11.67 9.27
N ASN A 630 -31.28 10.96 9.94
CA ASN A 630 -30.01 11.51 10.39
C ASN A 630 -28.93 11.44 9.31
N ILE A 631 -28.96 10.43 8.45
CA ILE A 631 -27.97 10.21 7.40
C ILE A 631 -28.53 10.69 6.05
N ASP A 632 -27.68 11.31 5.24
CA ASP A 632 -27.97 11.73 3.87
C ASP A 632 -27.19 10.85 2.89
N ARG A 633 -27.68 10.73 1.65
CA ARG A 633 -27.02 9.91 0.64
C ARG A 633 -25.63 10.46 0.28
N PRO A 634 -24.65 9.59 -0.02
CA PRO A 634 -23.30 10.01 -0.40
C PRO A 634 -23.28 10.86 -1.68
N ASP A 635 -24.28 10.76 -2.56
CA ASP A 635 -24.43 11.61 -3.75
C ASP A 635 -24.41 13.13 -3.46
N PHE A 636 -24.77 13.52 -2.22
CA PHE A 636 -24.79 14.92 -1.77
C PHE A 636 -23.44 15.41 -1.25
N LEU A 637 -22.42 14.55 -1.20
CA LEU A 637 -21.06 14.94 -0.90
C LEU A 637 -20.50 15.79 -2.04
N PHE A 638 -19.63 16.72 -1.69
CA PHE A 638 -18.96 17.62 -2.62
C PHE A 638 -17.55 17.90 -2.12
N GLY A 639 -16.65 18.23 -3.04
CA GLY A 639 -15.26 18.51 -2.74
C GLY A 639 -14.48 18.80 -4.02
N MET A 640 -13.15 18.74 -3.90
CA MET A 640 -12.25 18.86 -5.04
C MET A 640 -12.27 17.56 -5.84
N ASP A 641 -12.17 17.72 -7.14
CA ASP A 641 -12.10 16.68 -8.16
C ASP A 641 -11.20 17.32 -9.23
N LEU A 642 -9.90 17.04 -9.20
CA LEU A 642 -8.94 17.66 -10.12
C LEU A 642 -8.45 16.73 -11.22
N ASN A 643 -8.59 15.41 -11.04
CA ASN A 643 -8.43 14.37 -12.07
C ASN A 643 -9.72 14.13 -12.89
N ASN A 644 -10.80 14.85 -12.61
CA ASN A 644 -12.02 14.94 -13.42
C ASN A 644 -12.74 13.63 -13.75
N ASN A 645 -12.53 12.58 -12.95
CA ASN A 645 -13.14 11.25 -13.16
C ASN A 645 -14.61 11.19 -12.65
N GLY A 646 -15.10 12.25 -12.00
CA GLY A 646 -16.46 12.37 -11.50
C GLY A 646 -16.67 11.92 -10.05
N TRP A 647 -15.62 11.49 -9.37
CA TRP A 647 -15.56 11.36 -7.92
C TRP A 647 -14.79 12.51 -7.28
N VAL A 648 -14.89 12.64 -5.96
CA VAL A 648 -14.19 13.69 -5.21
C VAL A 648 -12.93 13.05 -4.68
N ASP A 649 -11.76 13.63 -4.95
CA ASP A 649 -10.42 13.09 -4.65
C ASP A 649 -10.31 12.48 -3.23
N ARG A 650 -10.96 13.11 -2.23
CA ARG A 650 -10.97 12.65 -0.83
C ARG A 650 -11.59 11.25 -0.62
N PHE A 651 -12.52 10.86 -1.47
CA PHE A 651 -13.27 9.61 -1.36
C PHE A 651 -12.84 8.58 -2.40
N GLU A 652 -11.70 8.79 -3.05
CA GLU A 652 -11.19 7.89 -4.08
C GLU A 652 -10.46 6.71 -3.44
N ASN A 653 -10.60 5.57 -4.10
CA ASN A 653 -9.86 4.35 -3.80
C ASN A 653 -9.36 3.76 -5.12
N ASP A 654 -8.11 3.32 -5.18
CA ASP A 654 -7.58 2.59 -6.33
C ASP A 654 -6.93 1.25 -5.93
N ASP A 655 -5.92 0.81 -6.68
CA ASP A 655 -5.25 -0.48 -6.52
C ASP A 655 -3.72 -0.27 -6.68
N THR A 656 -3.25 0.95 -6.45
CA THR A 656 -1.88 1.39 -6.65
C THR A 656 -1.28 1.90 -5.35
N PRO A 657 0.06 1.85 -5.19
CA PRO A 657 0.68 2.40 -3.97
C PRO A 657 0.34 3.89 -3.79
N ASP A 658 0.04 4.30 -2.54
CA ASP A 658 -0.31 5.67 -2.13
C ASP A 658 0.84 6.67 -2.27
N TYR A 659 1.28 6.92 -3.50
CA TYR A 659 2.15 8.04 -3.78
C TYR A 659 1.33 9.34 -3.72
N PRO A 660 1.96 10.48 -3.37
CA PRO A 660 1.29 11.78 -3.49
C PRO A 660 0.85 12.09 -4.93
N TYR A 661 1.49 11.47 -5.94
CA TYR A 661 1.19 11.62 -7.36
C TYR A 661 1.36 10.27 -8.05
N LYS A 662 0.52 9.97 -9.05
CA LYS A 662 0.55 8.69 -9.78
C LYS A 662 1.85 8.54 -10.59
N ARG A 663 2.23 7.28 -10.86
CA ARG A 663 3.37 6.97 -11.73
C ARG A 663 3.09 7.44 -13.15
N ASP A 664 4.14 7.75 -13.89
CA ASP A 664 4.08 8.33 -15.23
C ASP A 664 3.45 9.75 -15.30
N HIS A 665 3.06 10.35 -14.16
CA HIS A 665 2.48 11.69 -14.14
C HIS A 665 3.54 12.75 -13.82
N TRP A 666 3.54 13.80 -14.61
CA TRP A 666 4.39 14.97 -14.47
C TRP A 666 3.56 16.23 -14.60
N GLY A 667 3.80 17.20 -13.73
CA GLY A 667 2.93 18.35 -13.75
C GLY A 667 3.22 19.39 -12.68
N HIS A 668 2.33 20.37 -12.65
CA HIS A 668 2.33 21.40 -11.64
C HIS A 668 0.94 21.99 -11.47
N ASN A 669 0.66 22.48 -10.27
CA ASN A 669 -0.56 23.21 -9.98
C ASN A 669 -0.23 24.47 -9.19
N VAL A 670 -0.82 25.58 -9.61
CA VAL A 670 -0.57 26.90 -9.01
C VAL A 670 -1.89 27.57 -8.75
N TYR A 671 -2.08 28.07 -7.52
CA TYR A 671 -3.25 28.85 -7.17
C TYR A 671 -2.95 30.03 -6.26
N GLY A 672 -3.77 31.06 -6.41
CA GLY A 672 -3.85 32.20 -5.50
C GLY A 672 -5.21 32.25 -4.84
N SER A 673 -5.24 32.60 -3.56
CA SER A 673 -6.47 32.80 -2.81
C SER A 673 -6.45 34.08 -2.00
N VAL A 674 -7.65 34.65 -1.78
CA VAL A 674 -7.87 35.86 -1.00
C VAL A 674 -9.01 35.65 -0.01
N GLU A 675 -8.75 35.94 1.26
CA GLU A 675 -9.74 36.04 2.33
C GLU A 675 -10.39 37.44 2.25
N VAL A 676 -11.52 37.58 1.55
CA VAL A 676 -12.21 38.86 1.37
C VAL A 676 -12.81 39.35 2.69
N SER A 677 -13.31 38.42 3.50
CA SER A 677 -13.73 38.60 4.89
C SER A 677 -13.48 37.29 5.66
N PRO A 678 -13.64 37.25 6.99
CA PRO A 678 -13.53 36.01 7.76
C PRO A 678 -14.45 34.89 7.26
N GLU A 679 -15.54 35.23 6.58
CA GLU A 679 -16.54 34.32 6.05
C GLU A 679 -16.31 33.95 4.58
N ILE A 680 -15.61 34.77 3.78
CA ILE A 680 -15.51 34.60 2.32
C ILE A 680 -14.05 34.39 1.89
N LYS A 681 -13.80 33.27 1.20
CA LYS A 681 -12.54 33.00 0.52
C LYS A 681 -12.78 32.72 -0.97
N LEU A 682 -11.95 33.34 -1.80
CA LEU A 682 -11.89 33.14 -3.24
C LEU A 682 -10.55 32.52 -3.61
N THR A 683 -10.55 31.52 -4.47
CA THR A 683 -9.34 30.87 -5.01
C THR A 683 -9.43 30.80 -6.53
N VAL A 684 -8.33 31.02 -7.22
CA VAL A 684 -8.20 30.76 -8.66
C VAL A 684 -6.90 30.02 -8.90
N GLY A 685 -6.93 28.96 -9.71
CA GLY A 685 -5.77 28.14 -9.99
C GLY A 685 -5.78 27.47 -11.36
N ARG A 686 -4.67 26.84 -11.68
CA ARG A 686 -4.46 26.04 -12.89
C ARG A 686 -3.58 24.84 -12.56
N LEU A 687 -4.07 23.66 -12.93
CA LEU A 687 -3.35 22.39 -12.99
C LEU A 687 -2.98 22.11 -14.45
N ASP A 688 -1.73 21.73 -14.68
CA ASP A 688 -1.24 21.16 -15.92
C ASP A 688 -0.48 19.88 -15.58
N GLU A 689 -0.99 18.76 -16.06
CA GLU A 689 -0.47 17.41 -15.84
C GLU A 689 -0.42 16.63 -17.15
N GLU A 690 0.65 15.87 -17.35
CA GLU A 690 0.89 15.02 -18.51
C GLU A 690 1.26 13.60 -18.07
N MET A 691 0.82 12.60 -18.84
CA MET A 691 1.46 11.29 -18.87
C MET A 691 2.60 11.32 -19.89
N ARG A 692 3.73 10.66 -19.62
CA ARG A 692 4.88 10.64 -20.54
C ARG A 692 4.97 9.37 -21.37
N GLY A 693 4.50 8.24 -20.86
CA GLY A 693 4.36 7.00 -21.64
C GLY A 693 3.27 7.16 -22.69
N ALA A 694 2.10 7.64 -22.28
CA ALA A 694 0.98 7.93 -23.18
C ALA A 694 0.89 9.44 -23.50
N ASP A 695 0.54 9.81 -24.74
CA ASP A 695 0.26 11.22 -25.13
C ASP A 695 -1.10 11.69 -24.57
N ARG A 696 -1.18 11.77 -23.24
CA ARG A 696 -2.39 12.13 -22.48
C ARG A 696 -2.06 13.26 -21.50
N GLN A 697 -3.03 14.13 -21.28
CA GLN A 697 -2.89 15.33 -20.47
C GLN A 697 -4.19 15.67 -19.74
N ASN A 698 -4.04 16.35 -18.60
CA ASN A 698 -5.10 17.01 -17.85
C ASN A 698 -4.72 18.48 -17.64
N GLN A 699 -5.45 19.37 -18.30
CA GLN A 699 -5.33 20.81 -18.12
C GLN A 699 -6.60 21.37 -17.52
N THR A 700 -6.54 21.75 -16.25
CA THR A 700 -7.72 22.22 -15.51
C THR A 700 -7.50 23.62 -14.96
N THR A 701 -8.27 24.59 -15.45
CA THR A 701 -8.31 25.95 -14.89
C THR A 701 -9.56 26.11 -14.05
N TYR A 702 -9.41 26.52 -12.79
CA TYR A 702 -10.50 26.50 -11.82
C TYR A 702 -10.60 27.76 -10.97
N GLY A 703 -11.81 28.07 -10.54
CA GLY A 703 -12.13 29.10 -9.57
C GLY A 703 -13.03 28.54 -8.47
N ILE A 704 -12.70 28.82 -7.22
CA ILE A 704 -13.44 28.33 -6.04
C ILE A 704 -13.92 29.54 -5.22
N PHE A 705 -15.19 29.53 -4.86
CA PHE A 705 -15.79 30.40 -3.86
C PHE A 705 -16.22 29.56 -2.66
N THR A 706 -15.77 29.96 -1.48
CA THR A 706 -16.23 29.38 -0.22
C THR A 706 -16.77 30.47 0.68
N PHE A 707 -17.96 30.23 1.24
CA PHE A 707 -18.57 31.08 2.25
C PHE A 707 -18.95 30.25 3.48
N GLU A 708 -18.50 30.65 4.65
CA GLU A 708 -18.91 30.05 5.92
C GLU A 708 -19.27 31.11 6.95
N MET A 709 -20.47 31.00 7.51
CA MET A 709 -20.94 31.87 8.58
C MET A 709 -21.63 31.04 9.65
N ASN A 710 -21.35 31.31 10.93
CA ASN A 710 -22.04 30.68 12.05
C ASN A 710 -22.51 31.73 13.07
N MET A 711 -23.81 31.99 13.12
CA MET A 711 -24.40 32.97 14.03
C MET A 711 -25.53 32.36 14.87
N PRO A 712 -25.66 32.68 16.18
CA PRO A 712 -26.68 32.09 17.04
C PRO A 712 -28.14 32.29 16.60
N ARG A 713 -28.44 33.35 15.83
CA ARG A 713 -29.81 33.67 15.36
C ARG A 713 -30.11 33.15 13.96
N VAL A 714 -29.09 33.01 13.12
CA VAL A 714 -29.24 32.60 11.70
C VAL A 714 -28.91 31.13 11.54
N GLY A 715 -28.05 30.56 12.38
CA GLY A 715 -27.51 29.21 12.23
C GLY A 715 -26.16 29.23 11.52
N ARG A 716 -25.71 28.04 11.10
CA ARG A 716 -24.54 27.84 10.25
C ARG A 716 -25.00 27.81 8.79
N VAL A 717 -24.38 28.65 7.96
CA VAL A 717 -24.50 28.60 6.50
C VAL A 717 -23.13 28.26 5.95
N ARG A 718 -23.06 27.28 5.05
CA ARG A 718 -21.89 27.00 4.25
C ARG A 718 -22.28 26.98 2.79
N THR A 719 -21.44 27.57 1.95
CA THR A 719 -21.60 27.55 0.50
C THR A 719 -20.24 27.29 -0.13
N TYR A 720 -20.23 26.40 -1.10
CA TYR A 720 -19.09 26.03 -1.91
C TYR A 720 -19.51 26.15 -3.37
N ASN A 721 -18.69 26.79 -4.19
CA ASN A 721 -18.84 26.76 -5.62
C ASN A 721 -17.49 26.60 -6.28
N MET A 722 -17.37 25.64 -7.19
CA MET A 722 -16.19 25.45 -8.03
C MET A 722 -16.63 25.46 -9.49
N LEU A 723 -16.06 26.39 -10.25
CA LEU A 723 -16.20 26.44 -11.70
C LEU A 723 -14.84 26.07 -12.30
N LYS A 724 -14.79 25.04 -13.13
CA LYS A 724 -13.58 24.61 -13.83
C LYS A 724 -13.82 24.44 -15.33
N ARG A 725 -12.78 24.70 -16.12
CA ARG A 725 -12.65 24.26 -17.52
C ARG A 725 -11.57 23.18 -17.52
N ALA A 726 -11.96 21.97 -17.87
CA ALA A 726 -11.09 20.80 -17.92
C ALA A 726 -10.91 20.35 -19.36
N GLU A 727 -9.68 20.00 -19.71
CA GLU A 727 -9.28 19.34 -20.95
C GLU A 727 -8.48 18.11 -20.51
N ASP A 728 -9.16 16.97 -20.33
CA ASP A 728 -8.63 15.79 -19.66
C ASP A 728 -8.79 14.51 -20.46
N THR A 729 -7.67 13.89 -20.77
CA THR A 729 -7.57 12.66 -21.58
C THR A 729 -6.91 11.52 -20.82
N ILE A 730 -6.63 11.72 -19.52
CA ILE A 730 -6.03 10.71 -18.65
C ILE A 730 -7.16 9.86 -18.07
N HIS A 731 -7.14 8.56 -18.36
CA HIS A 731 -8.09 7.64 -17.73
C HIS A 731 -7.70 7.39 -16.28
N ASP A 732 -8.62 7.67 -15.36
CA ASP A 732 -8.42 7.40 -13.93
C ASP A 732 -9.46 6.42 -13.36
N HIS A 733 -9.21 5.12 -13.51
CA HIS A 733 -10.10 4.08 -13.02
C HIS A 733 -9.97 3.88 -11.51
N LEU A 734 -11.10 3.62 -10.85
CA LEU A 734 -11.18 3.50 -9.39
C LEU A 734 -11.72 2.13 -8.96
N SER A 735 -11.46 1.76 -7.71
CA SER A 735 -11.92 0.51 -7.08
C SER A 735 -12.71 0.83 -5.82
N GLN A 736 -14.04 0.96 -5.88
CA GLN A 736 -14.73 1.80 -4.91
C GLN A 736 -15.84 1.11 -4.13
N TRP A 737 -16.03 1.51 -2.87
CA TRP A 737 -17.05 0.90 -2.01
C TRP A 737 -18.46 1.33 -2.41
N ILE A 738 -19.20 0.43 -3.04
CA ILE A 738 -20.56 0.66 -3.49
C ILE A 738 -21.56 -0.02 -2.56
N LEU A 739 -22.45 0.79 -1.98
CA LEU A 739 -23.65 0.34 -1.29
C LEU A 739 -24.78 0.17 -2.32
N PRO A 740 -25.31 -1.06 -2.53
CA PRO A 740 -26.40 -1.25 -3.46
C PRO A 740 -27.64 -0.47 -3.00
N ARG A 741 -28.35 0.15 -3.94
CA ARG A 741 -29.56 0.92 -3.62
C ARG A 741 -30.78 -0.01 -3.46
N PRO A 742 -31.51 0.07 -2.33
CA PRO A 742 -32.79 -0.62 -2.16
C PRO A 742 -33.80 -0.30 -3.26
N GLN A 743 -34.24 -1.29 -4.02
CA GLN A 743 -35.34 -1.12 -4.98
C GLN A 743 -36.68 -1.27 -4.28
N PHE A 744 -37.58 -0.29 -4.45
CA PHE A 744 -38.89 -0.25 -3.77
C PHE A 744 -38.79 -0.40 -2.24
N GLY A 745 -37.65 0.07 -1.68
CA GLY A 745 -37.29 -0.04 -0.27
C GLY A 745 -36.97 -1.46 0.21
N ASN A 746 -36.83 -2.46 -0.66
CA ASN A 746 -36.50 -3.83 -0.24
C ASN A 746 -35.04 -3.93 0.21
N PRO A 747 -34.71 -4.81 1.17
CA PRO A 747 -33.32 -5.02 1.56
C PRO A 747 -32.51 -5.49 0.34
N VAL A 748 -31.24 -5.14 0.32
CA VAL A 748 -30.31 -5.58 -0.72
C VAL A 748 -29.65 -6.90 -0.34
N GLU A 749 -28.93 -7.53 -1.27
CA GLU A 749 -28.30 -8.84 -1.05
C GLU A 749 -26.96 -8.76 -0.30
N THR A 750 -26.35 -7.57 -0.25
CA THR A 750 -25.06 -7.32 0.41
C THR A 750 -25.08 -5.99 1.17
N SER A 751 -24.28 -5.88 2.25
CA SER A 751 -24.08 -4.66 3.02
C SER A 751 -23.09 -3.66 2.37
N GLY A 752 -22.58 -3.99 1.19
CA GLY A 752 -21.60 -3.21 0.41
C GLY A 752 -20.45 -4.09 -0.11
N ARG A 753 -19.71 -3.61 -1.11
CA ARG A 753 -18.45 -4.21 -1.61
C ARG A 753 -17.66 -3.22 -2.45
N ASN A 754 -16.36 -3.44 -2.59
CA ASN A 754 -15.53 -2.76 -3.59
C ASN A 754 -15.90 -3.22 -5.01
N GLU A 755 -16.12 -2.26 -5.91
CA GLU A 755 -16.42 -2.48 -7.33
C GLU A 755 -15.52 -1.61 -8.22
N ALA A 756 -15.01 -2.17 -9.31
CA ALA A 756 -14.27 -1.39 -10.30
C ALA A 756 -15.18 -0.37 -11.00
N VAL A 757 -14.77 0.88 -11.01
CA VAL A 757 -15.46 2.01 -11.66
C VAL A 757 -14.56 2.58 -12.74
N VAL A 758 -15.04 2.49 -13.97
CA VAL A 758 -14.33 2.97 -15.15
C VAL A 758 -14.58 4.45 -15.32
N ASP A 759 -13.51 5.23 -15.41
CA ASP A 759 -13.55 6.61 -15.88
C ASP A 759 -13.85 6.67 -17.38
N LEU A 760 -14.94 7.38 -17.69
CA LEU A 760 -15.51 7.54 -19.03
C LEU A 760 -14.94 8.74 -19.78
N LEU A 761 -13.96 9.46 -19.21
CA LEU A 761 -13.40 10.70 -19.75
C LEU A 761 -14.48 11.75 -20.04
N ALA A 762 -15.37 11.98 -19.07
CA ALA A 762 -16.42 13.00 -19.21
C ALA A 762 -15.87 14.44 -19.28
N ALA A 763 -14.56 14.63 -19.10
CA ALA A 763 -13.87 15.92 -19.05
C ALA A 763 -12.88 16.19 -20.20
N GLU A 764 -12.91 15.43 -21.31
CA GLU A 764 -12.00 15.65 -22.47
C GLU A 764 -11.95 17.09 -22.99
N ASP A 765 -13.08 17.79 -23.00
CA ASP A 765 -13.14 19.25 -23.13
C ASP A 765 -14.50 19.70 -22.58
N THR A 766 -14.52 20.15 -21.31
CA THR A 766 -15.78 20.33 -20.58
C THR A 766 -15.75 21.53 -19.64
N TRP A 767 -16.86 22.27 -19.60
CA TRP A 767 -17.15 23.21 -18.52
C TRP A 767 -17.87 22.48 -17.37
N ILE A 768 -17.31 22.56 -16.17
CA ILE A 768 -17.85 21.87 -14.98
C ILE A 768 -18.11 22.91 -13.90
N ASN A 769 -19.32 22.88 -13.33
CA ASN A 769 -19.70 23.73 -12.21
C ASN A 769 -20.33 22.89 -11.10
N THR A 770 -19.70 22.88 -9.93
CA THR A 770 -20.17 22.21 -8.72
C THR A 770 -20.57 23.28 -7.71
N PHE A 771 -21.84 23.35 -7.36
CA PHE A 771 -22.39 24.26 -6.36
C PHE A 771 -23.02 23.46 -5.24
N ALA A 772 -22.60 23.71 -4.00
CA ALA A 772 -23.21 23.11 -2.82
C ALA A 772 -23.45 24.16 -1.75
N THR A 773 -24.58 24.07 -1.05
CA THR A 773 -24.83 24.89 0.13
C THR A 773 -25.62 24.13 1.17
N ASP A 774 -25.26 24.32 2.42
CA ASP A 774 -26.03 23.83 3.55
C ASP A 774 -26.33 24.93 4.56
N TRP A 775 -27.51 24.83 5.15
CA TRP A 775 -27.96 25.65 6.25
C TRP A 775 -28.41 24.77 7.39
N GLN A 776 -27.92 25.04 8.59
CA GLN A 776 -28.30 24.35 9.81
C GLN A 776 -28.65 25.37 10.89
N TYR A 777 -29.83 25.21 11.50
CA TYR A 777 -30.24 26.01 12.64
C TYR A 777 -30.82 25.12 13.74
N THR A 778 -30.31 25.30 14.95
CA THR A 778 -30.83 24.65 16.16
C THR A 778 -31.36 25.73 17.10
N SER A 779 -32.68 25.77 17.28
CA SER A 779 -33.31 26.76 18.14
C SER A 779 -33.15 26.43 19.61
N PRO A 780 -32.96 27.44 20.48
CA PRO A 780 -33.11 27.28 21.93
C PRO A 780 -34.50 26.74 22.34
N ARG A 781 -35.50 26.90 21.46
CA ARG A 781 -36.85 26.35 21.64
C ARG A 781 -36.96 24.87 21.26
N ARG A 782 -35.84 24.16 21.04
CA ARG A 782 -35.76 22.71 20.79
C ARG A 782 -36.33 22.22 19.45
N TRP A 783 -36.44 23.11 18.46
CA TRP A 783 -36.65 22.71 17.07
C TRP A 783 -35.37 22.92 16.28
N GLY A 784 -35.14 22.08 15.28
CA GLY A 784 -34.00 22.12 14.38
C GLY A 784 -34.47 22.11 12.93
N MET A 785 -33.72 22.80 12.07
CA MET A 785 -33.89 22.73 10.62
C MET A 785 -32.54 22.53 9.95
N ARG A 786 -32.52 21.71 8.89
CA ARG A 786 -31.35 21.50 8.03
C ARG A 786 -31.80 21.52 6.59
N HIS A 787 -31.16 22.33 5.76
CA HIS A 787 -31.37 22.37 4.32
C HIS A 787 -30.03 22.15 3.63
N ARG A 788 -30.01 21.29 2.62
CA ARG A 788 -28.83 21.05 1.78
C ARG A 788 -29.27 21.09 0.33
N PHE A 789 -28.54 21.83 -0.48
CA PHE A 789 -28.72 21.88 -1.92
C PHE A 789 -27.38 21.62 -2.59
N LYS A 790 -27.38 20.78 -3.63
CA LYS A 790 -26.22 20.51 -4.47
C LYS A 790 -26.64 20.55 -5.93
N TRP A 791 -25.82 21.16 -6.76
CA TRP A 791 -26.01 21.27 -8.19
C TRP A 791 -24.67 21.11 -8.91
N ASP A 792 -24.58 20.06 -9.73
CA ASP A 792 -23.45 19.82 -10.61
C ASP A 792 -23.92 19.97 -12.06
N LEU A 793 -23.14 20.65 -12.88
CA LEU A 793 -23.39 20.80 -14.32
C LEU A 793 -22.09 20.56 -15.07
N TRP A 794 -22.13 19.63 -16.02
CA TRP A 794 -21.05 19.38 -16.96
C TRP A 794 -21.58 19.64 -18.36
N LYS A 795 -20.94 20.57 -19.06
CA LYS A 795 -21.29 20.96 -20.42
C LYS A 795 -20.12 20.65 -21.34
N GLN A 796 -20.29 19.60 -22.13
CA GLN A 796 -19.30 19.15 -23.11
C GLN A 796 -19.07 20.25 -24.16
N ARG A 797 -17.82 20.39 -24.58
CA ARG A 797 -17.40 21.24 -25.69
C ARG A 797 -16.98 20.36 -26.87
N ASN A 798 -16.81 20.98 -28.03
CA ASN A 798 -16.51 20.32 -29.32
C ASN A 798 -17.49 19.17 -29.61
N VAL A 799 -18.77 19.51 -29.64
CA VAL A 799 -19.90 18.57 -29.79
C VAL A 799 -20.58 18.66 -31.16
N GLU A 800 -20.00 19.44 -32.08
CA GLU A 800 -20.53 19.58 -33.43
C GLU A 800 -20.35 18.27 -34.20
N VAL A 801 -21.44 17.83 -34.83
CA VAL A 801 -21.46 16.60 -35.63
C VAL A 801 -20.82 16.89 -36.98
N GLU A 802 -19.84 16.07 -37.38
CA GLU A 802 -19.22 16.15 -38.69
C GLU A 802 -20.11 15.47 -39.72
N LEU A 803 -20.49 16.21 -40.76
CA LEU A 803 -21.33 15.71 -41.85
C LEU A 803 -20.48 15.23 -43.01
N LEU A 804 -20.88 14.13 -43.63
CA LEU A 804 -20.24 13.59 -44.82
C LEU A 804 -20.41 14.57 -45.98
N ARG A 805 -19.31 14.87 -46.67
CA ARG A 805 -19.28 15.75 -47.85
C ARG A 805 -18.75 15.02 -49.07
N ASP A 806 -19.27 15.35 -50.24
CA ASP A 806 -18.80 14.82 -51.52
C ASP A 806 -17.57 15.58 -52.06
N ASP A 807 -17.07 15.16 -53.23
CA ASP A 807 -15.91 15.77 -53.90
C ASP A 807 -16.11 17.26 -54.26
N LEU A 808 -17.35 17.75 -54.24
CA LEU A 808 -17.73 19.14 -54.48
C LEU A 808 -17.98 19.91 -53.17
N LEU A 809 -17.71 19.29 -52.01
CA LEU A 809 -17.92 19.80 -50.65
C LEU A 809 -19.40 20.01 -50.27
N GLU A 810 -20.34 19.44 -51.03
CA GLU A 810 -21.75 19.44 -50.68
C GLU A 810 -22.06 18.34 -49.66
N VAL A 811 -23.03 18.58 -48.77
CA VAL A 811 -23.43 17.62 -47.74
C VAL A 811 -24.18 16.45 -48.38
N VAL A 812 -23.70 15.23 -48.14
CA VAL A 812 -24.35 14.01 -48.62
C VAL A 812 -25.63 13.80 -47.80
N LEU A 813 -26.74 13.55 -48.49
CA LEU A 813 -28.04 13.23 -47.87
C LEU A 813 -28.34 11.74 -48.09
N ASP A 814 -29.02 11.11 -47.12
CA ASP A 814 -29.53 9.74 -47.25
C ASP A 814 -30.81 9.65 -48.11
N GLU A 815 -31.37 8.45 -48.26
CA GLU A 815 -32.57 8.20 -49.08
C GLU A 815 -33.80 8.96 -48.56
N GLU A 816 -33.80 9.35 -47.29
CA GLU A 816 -34.82 10.14 -46.61
C GLU A 816 -34.57 11.66 -46.63
N GLY A 817 -33.45 12.11 -47.22
CA GLY A 817 -33.09 13.52 -47.33
C GLY A 817 -32.44 14.12 -46.07
N VAL A 818 -31.94 13.28 -45.16
CA VAL A 818 -31.24 13.69 -43.94
C VAL A 818 -29.72 13.71 -44.19
N PRO A 819 -28.99 14.73 -43.72
CA PRO A 819 -27.53 14.74 -43.78
C PRO A 819 -26.89 13.49 -43.19
N VAL A 820 -26.05 12.83 -43.96
CA VAL A 820 -25.27 11.68 -43.50
C VAL A 820 -24.19 12.16 -42.54
N VAL A 821 -24.18 11.60 -41.33
CA VAL A 821 -23.16 11.89 -40.31
C VAL A 821 -21.89 11.11 -40.66
N ALA A 822 -20.77 11.81 -40.79
CA ALA A 822 -19.46 11.19 -40.92
C ALA A 822 -18.90 10.82 -39.54
N PHE A 823 -19.06 11.69 -38.54
CA PHE A 823 -18.60 11.44 -37.17
C PHE A 823 -19.43 12.24 -36.16
N ASP A 824 -19.92 11.58 -35.10
CA ASP A 824 -20.54 12.22 -33.93
C ASP A 824 -19.57 12.10 -32.75
N PRO A 825 -18.93 13.20 -32.28
CA PRO A 825 -17.99 13.15 -31.16
C PRO A 825 -18.59 12.59 -29.85
N LEU A 826 -19.92 12.62 -29.71
CA LEU A 826 -20.66 12.08 -28.57
C LEU A 826 -21.42 10.80 -28.92
N GLY A 827 -21.29 10.31 -30.16
CA GLY A 827 -21.93 9.11 -30.67
C GLY A 827 -21.26 7.83 -30.16
N PRO A 828 -21.79 6.65 -30.51
CA PRO A 828 -21.25 5.36 -30.09
C PRO A 828 -19.79 5.13 -30.52
N ASP A 829 -19.41 5.68 -31.68
CA ASP A 829 -18.04 5.61 -32.23
C ASP A 829 -17.11 6.72 -31.71
N GLY A 830 -17.64 7.64 -30.90
CA GLY A 830 -16.90 8.68 -30.19
C GLY A 830 -16.95 8.45 -28.67
N ARG A 831 -17.16 9.52 -27.89
CA ARG A 831 -17.22 9.46 -26.41
C ARG A 831 -18.46 8.75 -25.84
N ASN A 832 -19.46 8.42 -26.67
CA ASN A 832 -20.74 7.80 -26.27
C ASN A 832 -21.46 8.50 -25.09
N GLY A 833 -21.37 9.83 -25.07
CA GLY A 833 -21.79 10.68 -23.95
C GLY A 833 -22.96 11.61 -24.28
N ARG A 834 -23.54 12.22 -23.25
CA ARG A 834 -24.51 13.31 -23.38
C ARG A 834 -23.78 14.65 -23.38
N GLU A 835 -24.26 15.57 -24.23
CA GLU A 835 -23.72 16.94 -24.29
C GLU A 835 -23.81 17.67 -22.95
N THR A 836 -24.81 17.32 -22.14
CA THR A 836 -24.98 17.87 -20.81
C THR A 836 -25.25 16.74 -19.83
N SER A 837 -24.41 16.64 -18.80
CA SER A 837 -24.66 15.82 -17.62
C SER A 837 -24.86 16.75 -16.42
N SER A 838 -25.67 16.32 -15.45
CA SER A 838 -26.02 17.18 -14.32
C SER A 838 -26.52 16.39 -13.13
N PHE A 839 -26.26 16.93 -11.94
CA PHE A 839 -26.86 16.51 -10.68
C PHE A 839 -27.61 17.69 -10.07
N VAL A 840 -28.84 17.49 -9.59
CA VAL A 840 -29.56 18.46 -8.75
C VAL A 840 -30.14 17.71 -7.57
N GLY A 841 -29.72 18.09 -6.36
CA GLY A 841 -30.18 17.51 -5.11
C GLY A 841 -30.67 18.59 -4.16
N LEU A 842 -31.79 18.33 -3.48
CA LEU A 842 -32.30 19.16 -2.39
C LEU A 842 -32.78 18.28 -1.24
N ILE A 843 -32.24 18.50 -0.05
CA ILE A 843 -32.67 17.85 1.20
C ILE A 843 -33.18 18.93 2.16
N ASN A 844 -34.38 18.72 2.67
CA ASN A 844 -34.98 19.55 3.71
C ASN A 844 -35.35 18.69 4.90
N LYS A 845 -34.89 19.07 6.09
CA LYS A 845 -35.19 18.40 7.35
C LYS A 845 -35.71 19.42 8.36
N ALA A 846 -36.72 19.01 9.12
CA ALA A 846 -37.13 19.72 10.32
C ALA A 846 -37.48 18.72 11.42
N ASP A 847 -37.02 19.01 12.63
CA ASP A 847 -37.36 18.26 13.84
C ASP A 847 -37.81 19.19 14.95
N TYR A 848 -38.68 18.69 15.81
CA TYR A 848 -39.07 19.38 17.02
C TYR A 848 -39.09 18.41 18.20
N MET A 849 -38.50 18.80 19.32
CA MET A 849 -38.53 18.01 20.55
C MET A 849 -39.51 18.62 21.55
N LEU A 850 -40.64 17.97 21.72
CA LEU A 850 -41.74 18.36 22.59
C LEU A 850 -41.67 17.61 23.94
N PRO A 851 -41.18 18.24 25.01
CA PRO A 851 -41.30 17.69 26.36
C PRO A 851 -42.75 17.82 26.86
N LEU A 852 -43.44 16.70 27.07
CA LEU A 852 -44.78 16.63 27.63
C LEU A 852 -44.70 15.96 29.01
N GLY A 853 -44.28 16.73 30.02
CA GLY A 853 -44.05 16.22 31.37
C GLY A 853 -42.90 15.20 31.42
N ARG A 854 -43.22 13.93 31.66
CA ARG A 854 -42.25 12.81 31.62
C ARG A 854 -42.07 12.21 30.23
N PHE A 855 -42.89 12.61 29.26
CA PHE A 855 -42.90 12.10 27.91
C PHE A 855 -42.11 13.03 26.99
N THR A 856 -41.46 12.48 25.97
CA THR A 856 -40.87 13.28 24.90
C THR A 856 -41.45 12.81 23.58
N ILE A 857 -42.02 13.75 22.82
CA ILE A 857 -42.50 13.50 21.46
C ILE A 857 -41.57 14.23 20.49
N SER A 858 -41.20 13.56 19.40
CA SER A 858 -40.35 14.09 18.36
C SER A 858 -40.99 13.88 17.00
N PRO A 859 -41.83 14.83 16.53
CA PRO A 859 -42.18 14.90 15.11
C PRO A 859 -40.95 15.33 14.30
N LYS A 860 -40.76 14.69 13.14
CA LYS A 860 -39.71 15.02 12.18
C LYS A 860 -40.26 14.92 10.76
N VAL A 861 -39.71 15.72 9.87
CA VAL A 861 -39.97 15.64 8.43
C VAL A 861 -38.66 15.69 7.67
N LYS A 862 -38.51 14.83 6.67
CA LYS A 862 -37.43 14.89 5.68
C LYS A 862 -38.07 14.89 4.29
N SER A 863 -37.60 15.74 3.40
CA SER A 863 -37.96 15.76 1.99
C SER A 863 -36.66 15.77 1.19
N GLU A 864 -36.51 14.80 0.30
CA GLU A 864 -35.35 14.63 -0.57
C GLU A 864 -35.82 14.69 -2.02
N PHE A 865 -35.24 15.57 -2.80
CA PHE A 865 -35.42 15.65 -4.25
C PHE A 865 -34.08 15.39 -4.91
N LEU A 866 -34.09 14.59 -5.96
CA LEU A 866 -32.89 14.18 -6.68
C LEU A 866 -33.19 14.13 -8.18
N ARG A 867 -32.35 14.74 -9.00
CA ARG A 867 -32.36 14.61 -10.46
C ARG A 867 -30.94 14.41 -10.96
N VAL A 868 -30.70 13.28 -11.62
CA VAL A 868 -29.38 12.90 -12.18
C VAL A 868 -29.53 12.65 -13.67
N MET A 869 -28.68 13.31 -14.46
CA MET A 869 -28.53 13.09 -15.89
C MET A 869 -27.08 12.65 -16.09
N PRO A 870 -26.79 11.34 -16.15
CA PRO A 870 -25.43 10.84 -16.30
C PRO A 870 -24.80 11.25 -17.64
N PHE A 871 -23.47 11.26 -17.71
CA PHE A 871 -22.75 11.48 -18.97
C PHE A 871 -23.02 10.35 -19.96
N SER A 872 -22.79 9.09 -19.59
CA SER A 872 -22.99 7.94 -20.49
C SER A 872 -24.44 7.83 -21.00
N ARG A 873 -24.61 7.64 -22.31
CA ARG A 873 -25.92 7.38 -22.94
C ARG A 873 -26.53 6.04 -22.52
N SER A 874 -25.70 5.06 -22.13
CA SER A 874 -26.17 3.74 -21.67
C SER A 874 -26.75 3.78 -20.25
N ALA A 875 -26.34 4.76 -19.43
CA ALA A 875 -26.92 4.98 -18.11
C ALA A 875 -28.26 5.74 -18.20
N GLY A 876 -29.28 5.24 -17.51
CA GLY A 876 -30.60 5.88 -17.43
C GLY A 876 -30.59 7.16 -16.60
N LYS A 877 -31.43 8.13 -16.97
CA LYS A 877 -31.68 9.33 -16.14
C LYS A 877 -32.40 8.91 -14.86
N GLN A 878 -32.10 9.58 -13.75
CA GLN A 878 -32.79 9.39 -12.47
C GLN A 878 -33.50 10.67 -12.07
N HIS A 879 -34.71 10.54 -11.54
CA HIS A 879 -35.46 11.68 -11.02
C HIS A 879 -36.34 11.15 -9.89
N SER A 880 -36.19 11.62 -8.67
CA SER A 880 -36.99 11.11 -7.57
C SER A 880 -37.31 12.18 -6.54
N TRP A 881 -38.43 11.96 -5.86
CA TRP A 881 -38.85 12.76 -4.73
C TRP A 881 -39.33 11.85 -3.62
N ASP A 882 -38.74 11.99 -2.44
CA ASP A 882 -39.00 11.17 -1.27
C ASP A 882 -39.38 12.05 -0.08
N VAL A 883 -40.59 11.87 0.44
CA VAL A 883 -41.11 12.59 1.60
C VAL A 883 -41.33 11.62 2.75
N LEU A 884 -40.73 11.97 3.88
CA LEU A 884 -40.68 11.16 5.08
C LEU A 884 -41.25 11.96 6.25
N LEU A 885 -42.24 11.40 6.92
CA LEU A 885 -42.81 11.95 8.15
C LEU A 885 -42.58 10.95 9.27
N PHE A 886 -41.99 11.41 10.36
CA PHE A 886 -41.70 10.60 11.54
C PHE A 886 -42.43 11.16 12.75
N LEU A 887 -42.95 10.27 13.58
CA LEU A 887 -43.43 10.60 14.91
C LEU A 887 -42.88 9.56 15.88
N GLN A 888 -41.96 10.00 16.74
CA GLN A 888 -41.37 9.16 17.79
C GLN A 888 -41.81 9.66 19.15
N ALA A 889 -42.21 8.75 20.04
CA ALA A 889 -42.57 9.06 21.42
C ALA A 889 -41.77 8.16 22.37
N ARG A 890 -41.09 8.78 23.33
CA ARG A 890 -40.35 8.09 24.38
C ARG A 890 -41.00 8.35 25.73
N PHE A 891 -41.27 7.29 26.48
CA PHE A 891 -41.88 7.37 27.80
C PHE A 891 -41.16 6.48 28.83
N PRO A 892 -40.76 7.04 29.98
CA PRO A 892 -40.15 6.27 31.06
C PRO A 892 -41.22 5.41 31.74
N LEU A 893 -41.01 4.10 31.75
CA LEU A 893 -41.85 3.14 32.46
C LEU A 893 -41.37 2.98 33.91
N MET A 894 -40.06 2.95 34.12
CA MET A 894 -39.39 2.83 35.42
C MET A 894 -38.12 3.71 35.45
N ARG A 895 -37.35 3.68 36.55
CA ARG A 895 -36.13 4.49 36.70
C ARG A 895 -35.10 4.28 35.58
N THR A 896 -34.97 3.03 35.12
CA THR A 896 -34.01 2.67 34.05
C THR A 896 -34.68 1.94 32.89
N THR A 897 -36.02 1.90 32.86
CA THR A 897 -36.79 1.29 31.77
C THR A 897 -37.62 2.35 31.06
N HIS A 898 -37.55 2.37 29.74
CA HIS A 898 -38.41 3.22 28.91
C HIS A 898 -38.95 2.43 27.73
N ILE A 899 -40.04 2.93 27.18
CA ILE A 899 -40.62 2.43 25.94
C ILE A 899 -40.54 3.54 24.90
N GLU A 900 -40.21 3.16 23.68
CA GLU A 900 -40.20 4.00 22.49
C GLU A 900 -41.22 3.45 21.50
N VAL A 901 -42.03 4.35 20.96
CA VAL A 901 -42.99 4.05 19.90
C VAL A 901 -42.70 4.98 18.73
N GLY A 902 -42.62 4.43 17.53
CA GLY A 902 -42.32 5.17 16.31
C GLY A 902 -43.34 4.88 15.23
N VAL A 903 -43.75 5.92 14.50
CA VAL A 903 -44.45 5.81 13.23
C VAL A 903 -43.64 6.56 12.18
N GLU A 904 -43.41 5.93 11.04
CA GLU A 904 -42.84 6.56 9.84
C GLU A 904 -43.82 6.41 8.67
N GLN A 905 -44.02 7.48 7.93
CA GLN A 905 -44.73 7.50 6.65
C GLN A 905 -43.76 7.93 5.56
N ARG A 906 -43.67 7.15 4.49
CA ARG A 906 -42.81 7.41 3.32
C ARG A 906 -43.68 7.55 2.08
N GLN A 907 -43.45 8.57 1.28
CA GLN A 907 -44.03 8.73 -0.06
C GLN A 907 -42.88 8.92 -1.03
N PHE A 908 -42.67 7.95 -1.91
CA PHE A 908 -41.60 7.96 -2.90
C PHE A 908 -42.20 8.02 -4.31
N ALA A 909 -41.73 8.98 -5.10
CA ALA A 909 -42.08 9.15 -6.52
C ALA A 909 -40.80 9.06 -7.38
N ASN A 910 -40.84 8.25 -8.43
CA ASN A 910 -39.73 7.94 -9.32
C ASN A 910 -39.64 8.84 -10.57
N LEU A 911 -40.57 9.78 -10.77
CA LEU A 911 -40.53 10.95 -11.69
C LEU A 911 -39.85 10.86 -13.09
N ILE A 912 -39.56 9.66 -13.63
CA ILE A 912 -38.74 9.42 -14.84
C ILE A 912 -39.59 9.30 -16.11
N GLY A 913 -40.81 8.76 -16.01
CA GLY A 913 -41.66 8.48 -17.18
C GLY A 913 -43.12 8.89 -16.97
N ASP A 914 -43.82 9.14 -18.07
CA ASP A 914 -45.28 9.27 -18.06
C ASP A 914 -45.88 7.87 -17.88
N GLU A 915 -46.65 7.67 -16.82
CA GLU A 915 -47.33 6.40 -16.54
C GLU A 915 -48.25 5.99 -17.71
N ALA A 916 -48.73 6.95 -18.51
CA ALA A 916 -49.54 6.70 -19.69
C ALA A 916 -48.77 6.04 -20.85
N GLU A 917 -47.43 6.10 -20.84
CA GLU A 917 -46.56 5.47 -21.84
C GLU A 917 -46.02 4.10 -21.38
N MET A 918 -46.33 3.69 -20.14
CA MET A 918 -45.93 2.40 -19.58
C MET A 918 -46.94 1.30 -19.91
N ALA A 919 -46.46 0.05 -20.06
CA ALA A 919 -47.34 -1.09 -20.32
C ALA A 919 -48.24 -1.38 -19.10
N PRO A 920 -49.55 -1.67 -19.28
CA PRO A 920 -50.44 -2.03 -18.19
C PRO A 920 -49.92 -3.22 -17.38
N GLY A 921 -50.03 -3.15 -16.05
CA GLY A 921 -49.53 -4.19 -15.15
C GLY A 921 -48.04 -4.13 -14.81
N THR A 922 -47.31 -3.09 -15.26
CA THR A 922 -45.93 -2.83 -14.81
C THR A 922 -45.89 -1.93 -13.59
N LEU A 923 -44.83 -2.06 -12.77
CA LEU A 923 -44.61 -1.18 -11.62
C LEU A 923 -44.11 0.18 -12.08
N SER A 924 -44.75 1.27 -11.65
CA SER A 924 -44.33 2.63 -12.08
C SER A 924 -43.03 3.11 -11.40
N GLY A 925 -42.68 2.53 -10.25
CA GLY A 925 -41.58 3.02 -9.40
C GLY A 925 -42.08 3.65 -8.10
N ASP A 926 -43.31 4.16 -8.11
CA ASP A 926 -43.88 4.94 -7.02
C ASP A 926 -44.42 4.05 -5.90
N PHE A 927 -44.20 4.45 -4.65
CA PHE A 927 -44.74 3.71 -3.52
C PHE A 927 -45.02 4.55 -2.28
N ARG A 928 -45.90 4.01 -1.43
CA ARG A 928 -46.18 4.53 -0.09
C ARG A 928 -45.82 3.50 0.96
N GLY A 929 -45.09 3.91 1.98
CA GLY A 929 -44.65 3.06 3.09
C GLY A 929 -45.18 3.56 4.43
N THR A 930 -45.55 2.62 5.29
CA THR A 930 -45.88 2.88 6.70
C THR A 930 -45.08 1.93 7.57
N VAL A 931 -44.27 2.47 8.47
CA VAL A 931 -43.53 1.68 9.45
C VAL A 931 -44.04 2.00 10.85
N LEU A 932 -44.35 0.97 11.62
CA LEU A 932 -44.72 1.05 13.03
C LEU A 932 -43.67 0.31 13.83
N ALA A 933 -43.16 0.92 14.90
CA ALA A 933 -42.19 0.29 15.79
C ALA A 933 -42.58 0.52 17.25
N VAL A 934 -42.38 -0.51 18.08
CA VAL A 934 -42.47 -0.42 19.54
C VAL A 934 -41.25 -1.14 20.12
N GLN A 935 -40.53 -0.47 21.02
CA GLN A 935 -39.35 -0.99 21.68
C GLN A 935 -39.40 -0.69 23.18
N LEU A 936 -39.11 -1.69 24.01
CA LEU A 936 -38.83 -1.54 25.43
C LEU A 936 -37.32 -1.64 25.63
N THR A 937 -36.74 -0.70 26.37
CA THR A 937 -35.31 -0.67 26.68
C THR A 937 -35.10 -0.54 28.18
N ASN A 938 -34.28 -1.42 28.76
CA ASN A 938 -33.84 -1.37 30.16
C ASN A 938 -32.32 -1.26 30.22
N THR A 939 -31.80 -0.34 31.04
CA THR A 939 -30.37 -0.23 31.33
C THR A 939 -30.09 -0.56 32.79
N ARG A 940 -29.07 -1.36 33.08
CA ARG A 940 -28.69 -1.70 34.46
C ARG A 940 -27.20 -2.06 34.57
N PRO A 941 -26.48 -1.52 35.58
CA PRO A 941 -25.16 -2.02 35.93
C PRO A 941 -25.22 -3.50 36.33
N TYR A 942 -24.40 -4.34 35.71
CA TYR A 942 -24.30 -5.76 35.98
C TYR A 942 -22.86 -6.25 35.73
N LEU A 943 -22.22 -6.82 36.76
CA LEU A 943 -20.84 -7.33 36.71
C LEU A 943 -19.80 -6.33 36.19
N GLY A 944 -19.97 -5.03 36.49
CA GLY A 944 -19.07 -3.97 36.04
C GLY A 944 -19.40 -3.40 34.65
N TYR A 945 -20.36 -3.98 33.93
CA TYR A 945 -20.85 -3.47 32.64
C TYR A 945 -22.16 -2.70 32.82
N ASN A 946 -22.44 -1.76 31.92
CA ASN A 946 -23.76 -1.18 31.75
C ASN A 946 -24.57 -2.01 30.75
N LEU A 947 -25.36 -2.96 31.27
CA LEU A 947 -26.16 -3.87 30.46
C LEU A 947 -27.39 -3.14 29.90
N THR A 948 -27.59 -3.18 28.58
CA THR A 948 -28.77 -2.62 27.89
C THR A 948 -29.56 -3.74 27.24
N SER A 949 -30.75 -4.03 27.78
CA SER A 949 -31.67 -5.02 27.22
C SER A 949 -32.76 -4.33 26.39
N GLN A 950 -33.00 -4.81 25.18
CA GLN A 950 -34.02 -4.31 24.27
C GLN A 950 -34.95 -5.45 23.83
N LEU A 951 -36.25 -5.17 23.80
CA LEU A 951 -37.30 -6.03 23.25
C LEU A 951 -38.16 -5.16 22.35
N GLY A 952 -38.41 -5.57 21.10
CA GLY A 952 -39.21 -4.76 20.21
C GLY A 952 -39.84 -5.51 19.04
N VAL A 953 -40.78 -4.83 18.40
CA VAL A 953 -41.43 -5.27 17.16
C VAL A 953 -41.49 -4.08 16.20
N ARG A 954 -41.14 -4.31 14.94
CA ARG A 954 -41.29 -3.38 13.82
C ARG A 954 -42.17 -4.04 12.76
N PHE A 955 -43.17 -3.32 12.26
CA PHE A 955 -44.05 -3.72 11.17
C PHE A 955 -43.94 -2.71 10.04
N ASP A 956 -43.69 -3.18 8.82
CA ASP A 956 -43.57 -2.38 7.60
C ASP A 956 -44.68 -2.80 6.64
N ARG A 957 -45.46 -1.84 6.15
CA ARG A 957 -46.43 -2.03 5.08
C ARG A 957 -46.14 -1.07 3.95
N ARG A 958 -46.06 -1.60 2.74
CA ARG A 958 -45.84 -0.84 1.51
C ARG A 958 -46.96 -1.07 0.52
N SER A 959 -47.20 -0.07 -0.30
CA SER A 959 -48.18 -0.07 -1.38
C SER A 959 -47.51 0.47 -2.64
N LEU A 960 -47.18 -0.45 -3.55
CA LEU A 960 -46.49 -0.19 -4.81
C LEU A 960 -47.51 0.16 -5.90
N GLU A 961 -47.22 1.18 -6.69
CA GLU A 961 -48.07 1.60 -7.80
C GLU A 961 -47.89 0.69 -9.02
N VAL A 962 -49.00 0.24 -9.58
CA VAL A 962 -49.07 -0.60 -10.78
C VAL A 962 -49.90 0.14 -11.82
N VAL A 963 -49.38 0.25 -13.03
CA VAL A 963 -50.01 0.98 -14.12
C VAL A 963 -51.36 0.35 -14.48
N GLU A 964 -52.42 1.16 -14.45
CA GLU A 964 -53.82 0.78 -14.72
C GLU A 964 -54.40 -0.34 -13.82
N GLN A 965 -53.83 -0.58 -12.64
CA GLN A 965 -54.29 -1.60 -11.69
C GLN A 965 -54.30 -1.09 -10.24
N ASP A 966 -54.90 -1.88 -9.34
CA ASP A 966 -54.83 -1.63 -7.90
C ASP A 966 -53.38 -1.78 -7.39
N ARG A 967 -52.99 -0.91 -6.45
CA ARG A 967 -51.65 -0.93 -5.85
C ARG A 967 -51.36 -2.28 -5.17
N GLU A 968 -50.20 -2.86 -5.45
CA GLU A 968 -49.74 -4.09 -4.79
C GLU A 968 -49.28 -3.80 -3.35
N SER A 969 -49.81 -4.52 -2.36
CA SER A 969 -49.37 -4.34 -0.97
C SER A 969 -48.37 -5.41 -0.54
N ARG A 970 -47.24 -4.97 0.02
CA ARG A 970 -46.22 -5.84 0.63
C ARG A 970 -46.11 -5.54 2.11
N THR A 971 -45.94 -6.57 2.93
CA THR A 971 -45.78 -6.41 4.39
C THR A 971 -44.58 -7.18 4.87
N ALA A 972 -43.82 -6.59 5.79
CA ALA A 972 -42.70 -7.20 6.47
C ALA A 972 -42.78 -6.91 7.97
N GLY A 973 -42.16 -7.74 8.79
CA GLY A 973 -42.13 -7.54 10.22
C GLY A 973 -40.88 -8.14 10.84
N VAL A 974 -40.41 -7.53 11.92
CA VAL A 974 -39.27 -8.01 12.70
C VAL A 974 -39.67 -7.94 14.17
N ALA A 975 -39.48 -9.03 14.90
CA ALA A 975 -39.55 -9.07 16.37
C ALA A 975 -38.18 -9.47 16.89
N PHE A 976 -37.68 -8.79 17.92
CA PHE A 976 -36.32 -9.01 18.41
C PHE A 976 -36.22 -8.87 19.93
N ILE A 977 -35.23 -9.56 20.49
CA ILE A 977 -34.72 -9.38 21.84
C ILE A 977 -33.20 -9.30 21.73
N SER A 978 -32.60 -8.24 22.25
CA SER A 978 -31.16 -7.99 22.18
C SER A 978 -30.65 -7.55 23.54
N ILE A 979 -29.44 -7.97 23.91
CA ILE A 979 -28.79 -7.58 25.16
C ILE A 979 -27.38 -7.14 24.81
N PHE A 980 -27.05 -5.90 25.16
CA PHE A 980 -25.75 -5.28 24.92
C PHE A 980 -25.04 -5.07 26.25
N ALA A 981 -23.72 -5.27 26.31
CA ALA A 981 -22.90 -4.96 27.48
C ALA A 981 -21.90 -3.86 27.11
N GLY A 982 -22.12 -2.65 27.63
CA GLY A 982 -21.20 -1.51 27.45
C GLY A 982 -20.31 -1.32 28.69
N PHE A 983 -19.17 -0.65 28.50
CA PHE A 983 -18.26 -0.24 29.59
C PHE A 983 -18.60 1.14 30.13
#